data_AF-A0A8C5XGA1-F1
#
_entry.id   AF-A0A8C5XGA1-F1
#
_cell.length_a   1.000
_cell.length_b   1.000
_cell.length_c   1.000
_cell.angle_alpha   90.00
_cell.angle_beta   90.00
_cell.angle_gamma   90.00
#
_symmetry.space_group_name_H-M   'P 1'
#
loop_
_entity.id
_entity.type
_entity.pdbx_description
1 polymer ?
#
loop_
_entity_poly.entity_id
_entity_poly.type
_entity_poly.pdbx_seq_one_letter_code
_entity_poly.pdbx_strand_id
1 'polypeptide(L)'
;MAEAGLRGWLLWTLFLHLAQSELYTPIHRPGYCTFYDECGKNPELSGGLTSLSNVSCLSNTPARNITGEHLALLQSICPRLYTGPNTTQACCSAKQLVSLEASMSLTKALLTRCPACSNNFVSLHCHNTCSPNQSLFINVTRVAQRGAGQPPAVVAYEAFYQRSFAEQTYDSCSRVRIPAAASLAVGSMCGVYGSALCNAQRWLDFQGDTGNGLAPLDITFHLWEPGQALGSGMQPLNEEVLHCNESQGEDATACSCQDCAASCPVIARPQPLDRTFRLGRMPGALVIIIIICSVFALLTLFLVYRRVASSKDKGKTVGPKEGTSLPDKPRLSTHTMLGQFFQGWGTWVASWPVTILVLSTTLVVGLACGLAYTELTTDPVELWSAPNSQARKEKAFHDQHFGPFFRTNQVILTAPNRSSYRYDSLLLGSKNFSGILALDLLLELLELQERLRHLQVWSPEAQRNISLQDICYAPLNPHNASLSDCCINSLLQYFQSNRTLLLLTANQTLMGQTSQVDWKDHFLYCTNAPLTFKDGTTLALSCMADYGAPIFPFLAVGGYKGKDYSEAEALIMTFSLNNYPAGDPRLAQAKLWEEAFLEEMRAFQSRTAGKFQVTFMAERSLEDEINRTTAEDLPIFALSYFVIFLYISLALGSYSRCSRVLVDSKATLGLGGVAVVLGSVMAAMGFFSYLGVRSSLVILQVVPFLVLAVGADNIFIFVLEYQGP
;
A
#
# COMPACT_ATOMS: atom_id res chain seq x y z
N MET A 1 -94.90 -36.99 -7.06
CA MET A 1 -93.71 -37.17 -6.20
C MET A 1 -92.59 -37.65 -7.10
N ALA A 2 -91.60 -36.78 -7.29
CA ALA A 2 -90.66 -36.79 -8.40
C ALA A 2 -89.53 -37.83 -8.25
N GLU A 3 -89.00 -38.20 -9.41
CA GLU A 3 -88.07 -39.28 -9.72
C GLU A 3 -86.69 -39.16 -9.05
N ALA A 4 -86.14 -40.32 -8.69
CA ALA A 4 -84.79 -40.51 -8.19
C ALA A 4 -83.77 -40.37 -9.34
N GLY A 5 -82.95 -39.31 -9.28
CA GLY A 5 -81.89 -39.03 -10.24
C GLY A 5 -80.56 -39.67 -9.87
N LEU A 6 -80.10 -40.57 -10.73
CA LEU A 6 -78.80 -41.26 -10.78
C LEU A 6 -77.60 -40.32 -11.04
N ARG A 7 -77.58 -39.12 -10.42
CA ARG A 7 -76.61 -38.04 -10.67
C ARG A 7 -75.73 -37.72 -9.46
N GLY A 8 -75.97 -38.34 -8.32
CA GLY A 8 -75.25 -38.08 -7.06
C GLY A 8 -73.91 -38.80 -6.89
N TRP A 9 -73.70 -39.94 -7.56
CA TRP A 9 -72.51 -40.78 -7.34
C TRP A 9 -71.30 -40.45 -8.23
N LEU A 10 -71.51 -39.75 -9.35
CA LEU A 10 -70.41 -39.31 -10.23
C LEU A 10 -69.79 -37.97 -9.80
N LEU A 11 -70.47 -37.19 -8.96
CA LEU A 11 -69.96 -35.94 -8.42
C LEU A 11 -69.02 -36.14 -7.22
N TRP A 12 -69.14 -37.27 -6.50
CA TRP A 12 -68.21 -37.61 -5.41
C TRP A 12 -66.87 -38.17 -5.91
N THR A 13 -66.85 -38.82 -7.07
CA THR A 13 -65.60 -39.33 -7.67
C THR A 13 -64.82 -38.28 -8.47
N LEU A 14 -65.45 -37.18 -8.87
CA LEU A 14 -64.79 -36.07 -9.57
C LEU A 14 -64.24 -34.98 -8.64
N PHE A 15 -64.62 -34.98 -7.36
CA PHE A 15 -64.06 -34.07 -6.34
C PHE A 15 -62.77 -34.59 -5.67
N LEU A 16 -62.36 -35.84 -5.93
CA LEU A 16 -61.13 -36.44 -5.39
C LEU A 16 -59.86 -36.14 -6.22
N HIS A 17 -59.95 -35.33 -7.28
CA HIS A 17 -58.80 -34.91 -8.08
C HIS A 17 -58.60 -33.39 -8.20
N LEU A 18 -59.15 -32.61 -7.26
CA LEU A 18 -58.59 -31.31 -6.97
C LEU A 18 -57.42 -31.50 -6.00
N ALA A 19 -56.23 -31.72 -6.55
CA ALA A 19 -54.99 -31.51 -5.82
C ALA A 19 -54.97 -30.05 -5.37
N GLN A 20 -55.46 -29.79 -4.15
CA GLN A 20 -55.19 -28.55 -3.45
C GLN A 20 -53.67 -28.46 -3.36
N SER A 21 -53.09 -27.45 -4.02
CA SER A 21 -51.69 -27.10 -3.85
C SER A 21 -51.49 -26.69 -2.40
N GLU A 22 -51.10 -27.62 -1.54
CA GLU A 22 -50.71 -27.28 -0.19
C GLU A 22 -49.53 -26.31 -0.26
N LEU A 23 -49.62 -25.21 0.51
CA LEU A 23 -48.63 -24.13 0.54
C LEU A 23 -47.32 -24.51 1.25
N TYR A 24 -47.16 -25.78 1.64
CA TYR A 24 -46.03 -26.33 2.39
C TYR A 24 -45.72 -27.76 1.93
N THR A 25 -44.62 -28.33 2.40
CA THR A 25 -44.22 -29.72 2.14
C THR A 25 -44.81 -30.65 3.22
N PRO A 26 -45.93 -31.38 2.98
CA PRO A 26 -46.54 -32.22 4.01
C PRO A 26 -45.76 -33.48 4.36
N ILE A 27 -44.99 -34.01 3.40
CA ILE A 27 -44.25 -35.27 3.53
C ILE A 27 -42.76 -34.96 3.66
N HIS A 28 -42.16 -35.39 4.77
CA HIS A 28 -40.72 -35.34 5.05
C HIS A 28 -40.26 -36.77 5.39
N ARG A 29 -39.76 -37.51 4.39
CA ARG A 29 -39.30 -38.90 4.56
C ARG A 29 -38.20 -39.26 3.56
N PRO A 30 -37.41 -40.33 3.80
CA PRO A 30 -36.37 -40.74 2.86
C PRO A 30 -36.94 -41.03 1.46
N GLY A 31 -36.21 -40.64 0.41
CA GLY A 31 -36.58 -40.83 -0.99
C GLY A 31 -37.62 -39.85 -1.54
N TYR A 32 -37.91 -38.75 -0.83
CA TYR A 32 -38.86 -37.71 -1.25
C TYR A 32 -38.18 -36.36 -1.49
N CYS A 33 -38.62 -35.67 -2.54
CA CYS A 33 -38.20 -34.33 -2.95
C CYS A 33 -39.18 -33.27 -2.46
N THR A 34 -38.73 -32.03 -2.29
CA THR A 34 -39.60 -30.87 -1.99
C THR A 34 -39.95 -30.09 -3.25
N PHE A 35 -39.03 -30.04 -4.23
CA PHE A 35 -39.23 -29.38 -5.51
C PHE A 35 -38.59 -30.18 -6.65
N TYR A 36 -39.07 -29.96 -7.88
CA TYR A 36 -38.54 -30.61 -9.08
C TYR A 36 -38.79 -29.73 -10.31
N ASP A 37 -37.77 -29.61 -11.18
CA ASP A 37 -37.75 -28.80 -12.41
C ASP A 37 -37.82 -27.27 -12.17
N GLU A 38 -37.50 -26.50 -13.22
CA GLU A 38 -37.44 -25.04 -13.14
C GLU A 38 -38.79 -24.36 -13.45
N CYS A 39 -39.13 -23.39 -12.60
CA CYS A 39 -40.32 -22.56 -12.66
C CYS A 39 -40.04 -21.13 -13.17
N GLY A 40 -38.94 -20.89 -13.88
CA GLY A 40 -38.60 -19.57 -14.41
C GLY A 40 -38.08 -18.59 -13.34
N LYS A 41 -38.15 -17.29 -13.63
CA LYS A 41 -37.53 -16.25 -12.80
C LYS A 41 -38.26 -16.04 -11.47
N ASN A 42 -37.52 -15.69 -10.43
CA ASN A 42 -38.08 -15.27 -9.15
C ASN A 42 -38.85 -13.95 -9.32
N PRO A 43 -40.18 -13.89 -9.03
CA PRO A 43 -40.96 -12.67 -9.19
C PRO A 43 -40.68 -11.61 -8.10
N GLU A 44 -40.07 -12.01 -6.98
CA GLU A 44 -39.73 -11.09 -5.87
C GLU A 44 -38.43 -10.33 -6.13
N LEU A 45 -37.61 -10.79 -7.10
CA LEU A 45 -36.33 -10.20 -7.45
C LEU A 45 -36.41 -9.53 -8.83
N SER A 46 -36.27 -8.21 -8.85
CA SER A 46 -36.34 -7.39 -10.08
C SER A 46 -34.97 -7.07 -10.70
N GLY A 47 -33.87 -7.57 -10.13
CA GLY A 47 -32.51 -7.41 -10.66
C GLY A 47 -31.46 -8.24 -9.90
N GLY A 48 -30.33 -8.52 -10.56
CA GLY A 48 -29.18 -9.23 -9.99
C GLY A 48 -27.87 -8.73 -10.60
N LEU A 49 -26.74 -8.97 -9.93
CA LEU A 49 -25.41 -8.61 -10.46
C LEU A 49 -25.08 -9.39 -11.75
N THR A 50 -25.63 -10.60 -11.87
CA THR A 50 -25.45 -11.52 -13.00
C THR A 50 -26.77 -12.21 -13.36
N SER A 51 -26.74 -13.10 -14.35
CA SER A 51 -27.89 -13.95 -14.68
C SER A 51 -28.18 -14.91 -13.52
N LEU A 52 -29.19 -14.59 -12.71
CA LEU A 52 -29.65 -15.46 -11.62
C LEU A 52 -30.30 -16.74 -12.17
N SER A 53 -30.10 -17.85 -11.45
CA SER A 53 -30.76 -19.12 -11.73
C SER A 53 -32.28 -19.00 -11.58
N ASN A 54 -33.02 -19.74 -12.40
CA ASN A 54 -34.46 -19.87 -12.25
C ASN A 54 -34.81 -20.58 -10.92
N VAL A 55 -35.93 -20.21 -10.32
CA VAL A 55 -36.44 -20.87 -9.10
C VAL A 55 -37.14 -22.18 -9.43
N SER A 56 -37.11 -23.12 -8.49
CA SER A 56 -37.67 -24.46 -8.70
C SER A 56 -39.19 -24.51 -8.49
N CYS A 57 -39.86 -25.47 -9.12
CA CYS A 57 -41.29 -25.71 -8.92
C CYS A 57 -41.54 -26.58 -7.69
N LEU A 58 -42.47 -26.18 -6.80
CA LEU A 58 -42.87 -27.00 -5.66
C LEU A 58 -43.43 -28.35 -6.15
N SER A 59 -42.86 -29.44 -5.65
CA SER A 59 -43.23 -30.80 -6.03
C SER A 59 -42.84 -31.79 -4.94
N ASN A 60 -43.76 -32.07 -4.01
CA ASN A 60 -43.54 -33.06 -2.95
C ASN A 60 -43.76 -34.50 -3.49
N THR A 61 -42.80 -35.00 -4.27
CA THR A 61 -42.88 -36.28 -5.00
C THR A 61 -41.68 -37.19 -4.72
N PRO A 62 -41.78 -38.51 -4.96
CA PRO A 62 -40.63 -39.42 -4.84
C PRO A 62 -39.47 -39.05 -5.78
N ALA A 63 -38.24 -39.32 -5.34
CA ALA A 63 -37.04 -39.14 -6.14
C ALA A 63 -37.09 -39.92 -7.46
N ARG A 64 -36.57 -39.32 -8.53
CA ARG A 64 -36.62 -39.90 -9.87
C ARG A 64 -35.35 -40.70 -10.15
N ASN A 65 -35.49 -41.83 -10.84
CA ASN A 65 -34.35 -42.61 -11.30
C ASN A 65 -33.67 -41.88 -12.47
N ILE A 66 -32.36 -41.67 -12.38
CA ILE A 66 -31.58 -40.88 -13.34
C ILE A 66 -30.76 -41.82 -14.22
N THR A 67 -30.89 -41.70 -15.55
CA THR A 67 -30.20 -42.55 -16.52
C THR A 67 -29.69 -41.75 -17.72
N GLY A 68 -28.79 -42.34 -18.51
CA GLY A 68 -28.29 -41.75 -19.76
C GLY A 68 -27.48 -40.47 -19.56
N GLU A 69 -27.70 -39.47 -20.43
CA GLU A 69 -26.98 -38.18 -20.38
C GLU A 69 -27.20 -37.42 -19.07
N HIS A 70 -28.38 -37.56 -18.46
CA HIS A 70 -28.68 -36.93 -17.17
C HIS A 70 -27.81 -37.50 -16.05
N LEU A 71 -27.52 -38.81 -16.08
CA LEU A 71 -26.63 -39.44 -15.10
C LEU A 71 -25.18 -38.97 -15.29
N ALA A 72 -24.73 -38.85 -16.54
CA ALA A 72 -23.40 -38.33 -16.85
C ALA A 72 -23.22 -36.88 -16.35
N LEU A 73 -24.25 -36.03 -16.53
CA LEU A 73 -24.25 -34.66 -16.05
C LEU A 73 -24.26 -34.58 -14.51
N LEU A 74 -25.05 -35.43 -13.85
CA LEU A 74 -25.05 -35.52 -12.39
C LEU A 74 -23.68 -35.95 -11.86
N GLN A 75 -23.04 -36.94 -12.51
CA GLN A 75 -21.72 -37.43 -12.12
C GLN A 75 -20.63 -36.37 -12.30
N SER A 76 -20.72 -35.53 -13.33
CA SER A 76 -19.72 -34.48 -13.56
C SER A 76 -19.87 -33.30 -12.60
N ILE A 77 -21.11 -32.89 -12.28
CA ILE A 77 -21.37 -31.70 -11.45
C ILE A 77 -21.43 -32.04 -9.96
N CYS A 78 -22.11 -33.14 -9.62
CA CYS A 78 -22.39 -33.58 -8.25
C CYS A 78 -21.92 -35.02 -8.01
N PRO A 79 -20.60 -35.31 -8.09
CA PRO A 79 -20.07 -36.67 -8.08
C PRO A 79 -20.44 -37.48 -6.82
N ARG A 80 -20.65 -36.81 -5.67
CA ARG A 80 -21.02 -37.48 -4.40
C ARG A 80 -22.45 -38.03 -4.36
N LEU A 81 -23.32 -37.61 -5.28
CA LEU A 81 -24.68 -38.12 -5.39
C LEU A 81 -24.77 -39.38 -6.26
N TYR A 82 -23.68 -39.78 -6.93
CA TYR A 82 -23.65 -40.97 -7.77
C TYR A 82 -23.55 -42.25 -6.92
N THR A 83 -24.55 -43.12 -7.01
CA THR A 83 -24.61 -44.39 -6.24
C THR A 83 -24.53 -45.64 -7.14
N GLY A 84 -24.30 -45.46 -8.45
CA GLY A 84 -24.19 -46.52 -9.44
C GLY A 84 -25.04 -46.30 -10.70
N PRO A 85 -24.83 -47.09 -11.76
CA PRO A 85 -25.38 -46.81 -13.09
C PRO A 85 -26.91 -46.92 -13.19
N ASN A 86 -27.54 -47.78 -12.39
CA ASN A 86 -28.99 -48.03 -12.41
C ASN A 86 -29.68 -47.76 -11.06
N THR A 87 -28.93 -47.31 -10.06
CA THR A 87 -29.37 -47.11 -8.67
C THR A 87 -29.47 -45.65 -8.27
N THR A 88 -28.95 -44.74 -9.10
CA THR A 88 -28.86 -43.31 -8.79
C THR A 88 -30.23 -42.64 -8.92
N GLN A 89 -30.73 -42.13 -7.80
CA GLN A 89 -31.95 -41.32 -7.73
C GLN A 89 -31.59 -39.86 -7.40
N ALA A 90 -32.30 -38.91 -7.98
CA ALA A 90 -32.10 -37.48 -7.70
C ALA A 90 -33.42 -36.69 -7.79
N CYS A 91 -33.42 -35.52 -7.14
CA CYS A 91 -34.55 -34.61 -7.06
C CYS A 91 -34.47 -33.41 -8.03
N CYS A 92 -33.58 -33.46 -9.04
CA CYS A 92 -33.40 -32.36 -9.97
C CYS A 92 -33.54 -32.78 -11.44
N SER A 93 -33.76 -31.78 -12.31
CA SER A 93 -33.76 -31.94 -13.77
C SER A 93 -32.40 -31.55 -14.36
N ALA A 94 -32.12 -31.97 -15.61
CA ALA A 94 -30.89 -31.60 -16.30
C ALA A 94 -30.73 -30.07 -16.46
N LYS A 95 -31.84 -29.32 -16.56
CA LYS A 95 -31.82 -27.86 -16.62
C LYS A 95 -31.32 -27.25 -15.31
N GLN A 96 -31.82 -27.74 -14.18
CA GLN A 96 -31.39 -27.31 -12.85
C GLN A 96 -29.90 -27.58 -12.64
N LEU A 97 -29.38 -28.71 -13.13
CA LEU A 97 -27.95 -29.03 -13.07
C LEU A 97 -27.09 -28.03 -13.86
N VAL A 98 -27.46 -27.72 -15.11
CA VAL A 98 -26.74 -26.73 -15.93
C VAL A 98 -26.81 -25.33 -15.30
N SER A 99 -27.97 -24.95 -14.78
CA SER A 99 -28.18 -23.68 -14.08
C SER A 99 -27.36 -23.58 -12.79
N LEU A 100 -27.24 -24.69 -12.06
CA LEU A 100 -26.43 -24.81 -10.86
C LEU A 100 -24.93 -24.71 -11.18
N GLU A 101 -24.46 -25.38 -12.23
CA GLU A 101 -23.06 -25.26 -12.67
C GLU A 101 -22.71 -23.82 -13.06
N ALA A 102 -23.60 -23.15 -13.81
CA ALA A 102 -23.41 -21.76 -14.21
C ALA A 102 -23.36 -20.81 -13.00
N SER A 103 -24.23 -20.98 -12.00
CA SER A 103 -24.27 -20.11 -10.81
C SER A 103 -23.06 -20.27 -9.89
N MET A 104 -22.47 -21.46 -9.82
CA MET A 104 -21.28 -21.72 -9.01
C MET A 104 -19.96 -21.35 -9.70
N SER A 105 -19.98 -20.98 -10.99
CA SER A 105 -18.76 -20.74 -11.79
C SER A 105 -17.80 -19.72 -11.16
N LEU A 106 -18.32 -18.59 -10.68
CA LEU A 106 -17.53 -17.54 -10.01
C LEU A 106 -16.90 -18.07 -8.71
N THR A 107 -17.68 -18.74 -7.88
CA THR A 107 -17.20 -19.27 -6.59
C THR A 107 -16.20 -20.41 -6.78
N LYS A 108 -16.41 -21.27 -7.78
CA LYS A 108 -15.42 -22.29 -8.16
C LYS A 108 -14.12 -21.63 -8.57
N ALA A 109 -14.14 -20.59 -9.40
CA ALA A 109 -12.93 -19.87 -9.79
C ALA A 109 -12.17 -19.28 -8.59
N LEU A 110 -12.88 -18.80 -7.56
CA LEU A 110 -12.29 -18.30 -6.32
C LEU A 110 -11.70 -19.42 -5.44
N LEU A 111 -12.37 -20.56 -5.33
CA LEU A 111 -12.02 -21.64 -4.39
C LEU A 111 -11.15 -22.76 -5.00
N THR A 112 -10.89 -22.75 -6.31
CA THR A 112 -10.14 -23.80 -7.04
C THR A 112 -8.73 -24.04 -6.46
N ARG A 113 -8.13 -23.05 -5.79
CA ARG A 113 -6.82 -23.20 -5.12
C ARG A 113 -6.79 -24.32 -4.07
N CYS A 114 -7.93 -24.64 -3.47
CA CYS A 114 -8.08 -25.78 -2.57
C CYS A 114 -9.24 -26.67 -3.05
N PRO A 115 -8.95 -27.76 -3.80
CA PRO A 115 -9.99 -28.63 -4.35
C PRO A 115 -10.92 -29.23 -3.29
N ALA A 116 -10.41 -29.57 -2.10
CA ALA A 116 -11.23 -30.08 -0.99
C ALA A 116 -12.32 -29.06 -0.59
N CYS A 117 -11.96 -27.79 -0.40
CA CYS A 117 -12.89 -26.70 -0.15
C CYS A 117 -13.90 -26.53 -1.29
N SER A 118 -13.42 -26.44 -2.54
CA SER A 118 -14.30 -26.26 -3.68
C SER A 118 -15.29 -27.41 -3.83
N ASN A 119 -14.87 -28.64 -3.57
CA ASN A 119 -15.72 -29.83 -3.64
C ASN A 119 -16.75 -29.86 -2.51
N ASN A 120 -16.36 -29.49 -1.28
CA ASN A 120 -17.30 -29.39 -0.16
C ASN A 120 -18.36 -28.31 -0.42
N PHE A 121 -17.97 -27.16 -0.96
CA PHE A 121 -18.89 -26.08 -1.36
C PHE A 121 -19.89 -26.54 -2.43
N VAL A 122 -19.39 -27.19 -3.49
CA VAL A 122 -20.25 -27.75 -4.56
C VAL A 122 -21.17 -28.83 -3.99
N SER A 123 -20.66 -29.70 -3.10
CA SER A 123 -21.45 -30.75 -2.45
C SER A 123 -22.63 -30.15 -1.68
N LEU A 124 -22.41 -29.08 -0.91
CA LEU A 124 -23.47 -28.41 -0.17
C LEU A 124 -24.64 -27.97 -1.07
N HIS A 125 -24.33 -27.28 -2.18
CA HIS A 125 -25.36 -26.85 -3.13
C HIS A 125 -25.99 -28.02 -3.90
N CYS A 126 -25.20 -29.02 -4.27
CA CYS A 126 -25.70 -30.25 -4.90
C CYS A 126 -26.68 -31.00 -4.01
N HIS A 127 -26.42 -31.12 -2.70
CA HIS A 127 -27.38 -31.74 -1.78
C HIS A 127 -28.67 -30.92 -1.71
N ASN A 128 -28.58 -29.59 -1.60
CA ASN A 128 -29.76 -28.74 -1.57
C ASN A 128 -30.64 -28.89 -2.82
N THR A 129 -30.02 -28.98 -4.00
CA THR A 129 -30.75 -29.00 -5.27
C THR A 129 -31.18 -30.40 -5.70
N CYS A 130 -30.33 -31.41 -5.54
CA CYS A 130 -30.46 -32.71 -6.22
C CYS A 130 -30.54 -33.93 -5.29
N SER A 131 -30.33 -33.80 -3.97
CA SER A 131 -30.33 -34.96 -3.06
C SER A 131 -31.62 -35.78 -3.16
N PRO A 132 -31.57 -37.12 -3.27
CA PRO A 132 -32.78 -37.95 -3.27
C PRO A 132 -33.56 -37.90 -1.95
N ASN A 133 -32.92 -37.43 -0.87
CA ASN A 133 -33.50 -37.27 0.46
C ASN A 133 -33.76 -35.80 0.82
N GLN A 134 -33.97 -34.93 -0.18
CA GLN A 134 -34.13 -33.48 -0.02
C GLN A 134 -35.18 -33.10 1.04
N SER A 135 -36.32 -33.81 1.11
CA SER A 135 -37.37 -33.54 2.10
C SER A 135 -36.96 -33.79 3.55
N LEU A 136 -35.86 -34.49 3.84
CA LEU A 136 -35.43 -34.69 5.23
C LEU A 136 -34.87 -33.42 5.87
N PHE A 137 -34.23 -32.54 5.09
CA PHE A 137 -33.51 -31.38 5.62
C PHE A 137 -33.93 -30.04 4.99
N ILE A 138 -34.86 -30.04 4.03
CA ILE A 138 -35.44 -28.81 3.46
C ILE A 138 -36.92 -28.72 3.81
N ASN A 139 -37.33 -27.55 4.27
CA ASN A 139 -38.74 -27.20 4.51
C ASN A 139 -39.11 -25.96 3.70
N VAL A 140 -40.08 -26.09 2.79
CA VAL A 140 -40.51 -24.94 1.96
C VAL A 140 -41.47 -24.06 2.73
N THR A 141 -41.13 -22.78 2.88
CA THR A 141 -41.88 -21.82 3.69
C THR A 141 -42.65 -20.80 2.87
N ARG A 142 -42.14 -20.41 1.68
CA ARG A 142 -42.78 -19.40 0.82
C ARG A 142 -42.78 -19.82 -0.64
N VAL A 143 -43.92 -19.67 -1.29
CA VAL A 143 -44.11 -19.94 -2.72
C VAL A 143 -44.88 -18.83 -3.43
N ALA A 144 -44.57 -18.60 -4.71
CA ALA A 144 -45.24 -17.66 -5.58
C ALA A 144 -46.10 -18.37 -6.63
N GLN A 145 -47.36 -17.96 -6.77
CA GLN A 145 -48.31 -18.54 -7.72
C GLN A 145 -48.03 -18.06 -9.15
N ARG A 146 -48.03 -18.97 -10.14
CA ARG A 146 -47.65 -18.68 -11.54
C ARG A 146 -48.81 -18.66 -12.54
N GLY A 147 -49.98 -19.20 -12.17
CA GLY A 147 -51.17 -19.30 -13.02
C GLY A 147 -52.01 -20.52 -12.66
N ALA A 148 -53.29 -20.52 -13.03
CA ALA A 148 -54.18 -21.64 -12.72
C ALA A 148 -53.69 -22.95 -13.38
N GLY A 149 -53.40 -23.97 -12.57
CA GLY A 149 -52.95 -25.29 -13.02
C GLY A 149 -51.43 -25.46 -13.22
N GLN A 150 -50.62 -24.45 -12.91
CA GLN A 150 -49.15 -24.58 -12.88
C GLN A 150 -48.65 -24.78 -11.45
N PRO A 151 -47.57 -25.56 -11.22
CA PRO A 151 -46.99 -25.69 -9.90
C PRO A 151 -46.43 -24.33 -9.44
N PRO A 152 -46.60 -23.98 -8.15
CA PRO A 152 -46.10 -22.72 -7.63
C PRO A 152 -44.57 -22.71 -7.58
N ALA A 153 -43.96 -21.55 -7.77
CA ALA A 153 -42.51 -21.36 -7.68
C ALA A 153 -42.07 -21.25 -6.22
N VAL A 154 -41.00 -21.93 -5.84
CA VAL A 154 -40.40 -21.81 -4.50
C VAL A 154 -39.56 -20.55 -4.43
N VAL A 155 -39.89 -19.62 -3.52
CA VAL A 155 -39.19 -18.33 -3.36
C VAL A 155 -38.47 -18.20 -2.02
N ALA A 156 -38.82 -19.02 -1.02
CA ALA A 156 -38.03 -19.18 0.19
C ALA A 156 -38.19 -20.57 0.81
N TYR A 157 -37.11 -21.08 1.41
CA TYR A 157 -37.14 -22.30 2.21
C TYR A 157 -36.14 -22.26 3.37
N GLU A 158 -36.33 -23.15 4.34
CA GLU A 158 -35.43 -23.38 5.45
C GLU A 158 -34.62 -24.67 5.22
N ALA A 159 -33.33 -24.65 5.53
CA ALA A 159 -32.43 -25.79 5.44
C ALA A 159 -31.81 -26.12 6.80
N PHE A 160 -31.83 -27.40 7.18
CA PHE A 160 -31.39 -27.88 8.48
C PHE A 160 -30.11 -28.71 8.35
N TYR A 161 -29.03 -28.25 8.98
CA TYR A 161 -27.72 -28.92 8.93
C TYR A 161 -27.21 -29.22 10.33
N GLN A 162 -26.37 -30.24 10.44
CA GLN A 162 -25.62 -30.48 11.66
C GLN A 162 -24.51 -29.43 11.78
N ARG A 163 -24.32 -28.87 12.98
CA ARG A 163 -23.30 -27.83 13.24
C ARG A 163 -21.90 -28.29 12.85
N SER A 164 -21.52 -29.51 13.23
CA SER A 164 -20.21 -30.08 12.88
C SER A 164 -19.97 -30.18 11.37
N PHE A 165 -21.01 -30.52 10.58
CA PHE A 165 -20.92 -30.61 9.13
C PHE A 165 -20.67 -29.22 8.51
N ALA A 166 -21.41 -28.21 8.95
CA ALA A 166 -21.26 -26.83 8.47
C ALA A 166 -19.91 -26.22 8.88
N GLU A 167 -19.47 -26.44 10.11
CA GLU A 167 -18.19 -25.94 10.63
C GLU A 167 -17.00 -26.57 9.89
N GLN A 168 -17.00 -27.89 9.69
CA GLN A 168 -15.94 -28.56 8.93
C GLN A 168 -15.90 -28.11 7.47
N THR A 169 -17.07 -27.92 6.85
CA THR A 169 -17.18 -27.38 5.49
C THR A 169 -16.58 -25.98 5.42
N TYR A 170 -16.95 -25.10 6.35
CA TYR A 170 -16.40 -23.74 6.45
C TYR A 170 -14.88 -23.75 6.71
N ASP A 171 -14.41 -24.56 7.66
CA ASP A 171 -12.99 -24.63 8.05
C ASP A 171 -12.10 -25.08 6.89
N SER A 172 -12.59 -25.99 6.05
CA SER A 172 -11.90 -26.43 4.83
C SER A 172 -11.62 -25.26 3.86
N CYS A 173 -12.43 -24.21 3.89
CA CYS A 173 -12.36 -23.03 3.03
C CYS A 173 -11.82 -21.76 3.72
N SER A 174 -11.80 -21.72 5.06
CA SER A 174 -11.56 -20.53 5.88
C SER A 174 -10.26 -19.77 5.59
N ARG A 175 -9.25 -20.45 5.03
CA ARG A 175 -7.90 -19.91 4.77
C ARG A 175 -7.54 -19.79 3.30
N VAL A 176 -8.46 -20.12 2.38
CA VAL A 176 -8.21 -20.00 0.94
C VAL A 176 -7.97 -18.53 0.60
N ARG A 177 -6.87 -18.24 -0.12
CA ARG A 177 -6.44 -16.87 -0.42
C ARG A 177 -6.83 -16.45 -1.83
N ILE A 178 -7.01 -15.15 -2.03
CA ILE A 178 -7.03 -14.50 -3.34
C ILE A 178 -5.70 -13.76 -3.50
N PRO A 179 -4.70 -14.31 -4.22
CA PRO A 179 -3.37 -13.71 -4.30
C PRO A 179 -3.38 -12.28 -4.86
N ALA A 180 -4.21 -12.02 -5.87
CA ALA A 180 -4.31 -10.70 -6.51
C ALA A 180 -4.80 -9.59 -5.56
N ALA A 181 -5.63 -9.94 -4.57
CA ALA A 181 -6.17 -9.01 -3.58
C ALA A 181 -5.46 -9.12 -2.21
N ALA A 182 -4.48 -10.02 -2.07
CA ALA A 182 -3.80 -10.35 -0.82
C ALA A 182 -4.76 -10.60 0.38
N SER A 183 -5.97 -11.13 0.11
CA SER A 183 -7.05 -11.33 1.09
C SER A 183 -7.55 -12.78 1.11
N LEU A 184 -8.46 -13.09 2.04
CA LEU A 184 -9.11 -14.42 2.12
C LEU A 184 -10.37 -14.44 1.27
N ALA A 185 -10.62 -15.54 0.55
CA ALA A 185 -11.80 -15.73 -0.29
C ALA A 185 -13.10 -15.66 0.52
N VAL A 186 -13.11 -16.21 1.74
CA VAL A 186 -14.24 -16.08 2.67
C VAL A 186 -14.56 -14.62 3.00
N GLY A 187 -13.59 -13.71 2.91
CA GLY A 187 -13.82 -12.28 3.09
C GLY A 187 -14.78 -11.65 2.07
N SER A 188 -14.88 -12.21 0.86
CA SER A 188 -15.85 -11.80 -0.16
C SER A 188 -17.14 -12.65 -0.14
N MET A 189 -17.24 -13.62 0.78
CA MET A 189 -18.37 -14.56 0.89
C MET A 189 -19.08 -14.47 2.25
N CYS A 190 -18.87 -13.40 3.01
CA CYS A 190 -19.40 -13.25 4.37
C CYS A 190 -20.01 -11.87 4.64
N GLY A 191 -20.29 -11.12 3.57
CA GLY A 191 -20.85 -9.78 3.60
C GLY A 191 -20.16 -8.82 4.58
N VAL A 192 -20.97 -8.13 5.39
CA VAL A 192 -20.55 -7.06 6.31
C VAL A 192 -19.49 -7.49 7.35
N TYR A 193 -19.40 -8.78 7.64
CA TYR A 193 -18.50 -9.33 8.66
C TYR A 193 -17.05 -9.46 8.16
N GLY A 194 -16.84 -9.45 6.84
CA GLY A 194 -15.54 -9.68 6.22
C GLY A 194 -14.91 -11.01 6.66
N SER A 195 -13.61 -11.17 6.43
CA SER A 195 -12.90 -12.41 6.83
C SER A 195 -12.63 -12.52 8.33
N ALA A 196 -12.69 -11.41 9.05
CA ALA A 196 -12.31 -11.32 10.46
C ALA A 196 -13.36 -11.90 11.40
N LEU A 197 -14.63 -11.61 11.10
CA LEU A 197 -15.78 -11.92 11.93
C LEU A 197 -16.64 -13.02 11.30
N CYS A 198 -16.15 -13.67 10.24
CA CYS A 198 -16.88 -14.76 9.60
C CYS A 198 -16.84 -16.04 10.43
N ASN A 199 -17.95 -16.76 10.42
CA ASN A 199 -18.10 -18.11 10.95
C ASN A 199 -19.03 -18.91 10.01
N ALA A 200 -19.20 -20.21 10.27
CA ALA A 200 -20.02 -21.07 9.42
C ALA A 200 -21.46 -20.57 9.24
N GLN A 201 -22.11 -20.10 10.31
CA GLN A 201 -23.47 -19.55 10.24
C GLN A 201 -23.55 -18.34 9.30
N ARG A 202 -22.70 -17.32 9.53
CA ARG A 202 -22.70 -16.09 8.74
C ARG A 202 -22.33 -16.33 7.27
N TRP A 203 -21.45 -17.29 7.02
CA TRP A 203 -21.06 -17.70 5.68
C TRP A 203 -22.19 -18.39 4.92
N LEU A 204 -23.00 -19.20 5.61
CA LEU A 204 -24.20 -19.81 5.04
C LEU A 204 -25.31 -18.78 4.86
N ASP A 205 -25.57 -17.94 5.86
CA ASP A 205 -26.56 -16.86 5.79
C ASP A 205 -26.30 -15.96 4.57
N PHE A 206 -25.03 -15.63 4.29
CA PHE A 206 -24.67 -14.87 3.10
C PHE A 206 -25.01 -15.59 1.78
N GLN A 207 -24.92 -16.91 1.72
CA GLN A 207 -25.29 -17.68 0.53
C GLN A 207 -26.81 -17.74 0.32
N GLY A 208 -27.58 -17.60 1.40
CA GLY A 208 -29.05 -17.62 1.38
C GLY A 208 -29.69 -16.24 1.34
N ASP A 209 -28.92 -15.16 1.43
CA ASP A 209 -29.43 -13.78 1.44
C ASP A 209 -29.52 -13.20 0.02
N THR A 210 -30.73 -12.98 -0.47
CA THR A 210 -30.97 -12.37 -1.80
C THR A 210 -30.56 -10.90 -1.89
N GLY A 211 -30.36 -10.22 -0.76
CA GLY A 211 -29.92 -8.82 -0.70
C GLY A 211 -28.59 -8.58 -1.41
N ASN A 212 -27.68 -9.57 -1.35
CA ASN A 212 -26.37 -9.51 -1.99
C ASN A 212 -26.42 -9.47 -3.54
N GLY A 213 -27.58 -9.74 -4.16
CA GLY A 213 -27.76 -9.75 -5.61
C GLY A 213 -27.12 -10.94 -6.35
N LEU A 214 -26.72 -11.98 -5.62
CA LEU A 214 -26.15 -13.24 -6.09
C LEU A 214 -27.05 -14.44 -5.77
N ALA A 215 -27.67 -14.48 -4.59
CA ALA A 215 -28.56 -15.58 -4.23
C ALA A 215 -29.88 -15.51 -5.02
N PRO A 216 -30.33 -16.62 -5.65
CA PRO A 216 -31.53 -16.62 -6.50
C PRO A 216 -32.86 -16.68 -5.72
N LEU A 217 -32.82 -17.11 -4.46
CA LEU A 217 -33.96 -17.14 -3.54
C LEU A 217 -33.48 -17.11 -2.08
N ASP A 218 -34.39 -16.82 -1.15
CA ASP A 218 -34.05 -16.75 0.28
C ASP A 218 -33.92 -18.16 0.88
N ILE A 219 -32.79 -18.43 1.53
CA ILE A 219 -32.54 -19.69 2.24
C ILE A 219 -32.14 -19.40 3.67
N THR A 220 -32.96 -19.83 4.62
CA THR A 220 -32.63 -19.72 6.05
C THR A 220 -31.92 -20.99 6.49
N PHE A 221 -30.68 -20.86 6.97
CA PHE A 221 -29.89 -22.00 7.43
C PHE A 221 -29.95 -22.15 8.95
N HIS A 222 -30.30 -23.35 9.42
CA HIS A 222 -30.35 -23.69 10.83
C HIS A 222 -29.29 -24.73 11.16
N LEU A 223 -28.34 -24.37 12.03
CA LEU A 223 -27.28 -25.26 12.52
C LEU A 223 -27.66 -25.92 13.85
N TRP A 224 -27.98 -27.21 13.79
CA TRP A 224 -28.45 -28.02 14.92
C TRP A 224 -27.31 -28.79 15.58
N GLU A 225 -27.42 -28.95 16.91
CA GLU A 225 -26.46 -29.77 17.67
C GLU A 225 -26.81 -31.27 17.55
N PRO A 226 -25.80 -32.16 17.62
CA PRO A 226 -26.04 -33.60 17.62
C PRO A 226 -26.97 -34.01 18.77
N GLY A 227 -28.10 -34.66 18.45
CA GLY A 227 -29.07 -35.16 19.43
C GLY A 227 -30.28 -34.26 19.71
N GLN A 228 -30.36 -33.06 19.11
CA GLN A 228 -31.59 -32.29 19.08
C GLN A 228 -32.54 -32.89 18.01
N ALA A 229 -33.67 -33.46 18.44
CA ALA A 229 -34.64 -34.03 17.51
C ALA A 229 -35.43 -32.93 16.79
N LEU A 230 -35.30 -32.85 15.48
CA LEU A 230 -36.22 -32.08 14.63
C LEU A 230 -37.59 -32.74 14.68
N GLY A 231 -38.64 -31.95 14.93
CA GLY A 231 -40.02 -32.42 14.80
C GLY A 231 -40.32 -32.87 13.37
N SER A 232 -41.38 -33.66 13.19
CA SER A 232 -41.98 -33.96 11.87
C SER A 232 -41.16 -34.86 10.92
N GLY A 233 -40.27 -35.72 11.43
CA GLY A 233 -39.55 -36.71 10.61
C GLY A 233 -38.37 -36.14 9.80
N MET A 234 -38.06 -34.85 9.99
CA MET A 234 -36.87 -34.20 9.43
C MET A 234 -35.60 -34.61 10.18
N GLN A 235 -34.48 -34.62 9.47
CA GLN A 235 -33.15 -34.94 10.00
C GLN A 235 -32.15 -33.93 9.42
N PRO A 236 -31.23 -33.40 10.25
CA PRO A 236 -30.27 -32.43 9.77
C PRO A 236 -29.28 -33.12 8.83
N LEU A 237 -28.92 -32.45 7.72
CA LEU A 237 -27.93 -32.99 6.79
C LEU A 237 -26.59 -33.16 7.51
N ASN A 238 -26.02 -34.36 7.38
CA ASN A 238 -24.70 -34.70 7.88
C ASN A 238 -24.04 -35.68 6.91
N GLU A 239 -23.30 -35.13 5.96
CA GLU A 239 -22.59 -35.88 4.92
C GLU A 239 -21.08 -35.82 5.17
N GLU A 240 -20.33 -36.69 4.50
CA GLU A 240 -18.87 -36.72 4.62
C GLU A 240 -18.26 -35.41 4.09
N VAL A 241 -17.39 -34.78 4.89
CA VAL A 241 -16.67 -33.55 4.52
C VAL A 241 -15.21 -33.90 4.27
N LEU A 242 -14.65 -33.37 3.18
CA LEU A 242 -13.24 -33.59 2.89
C LEU A 242 -12.38 -32.62 3.66
N HIS A 243 -11.44 -33.14 4.43
CA HIS A 243 -10.48 -32.29 5.10
C HIS A 243 -9.46 -31.73 4.10
N CYS A 244 -9.03 -30.49 4.32
CA CYS A 244 -8.13 -29.82 3.38
C CYS A 244 -6.69 -30.37 3.39
N ASN A 245 -6.33 -31.15 4.41
CA ASN A 245 -5.03 -31.83 4.55
C ASN A 245 -5.02 -33.26 3.96
N GLU A 246 -6.15 -33.75 3.43
CA GLU A 246 -6.27 -35.10 2.86
C GLU A 246 -6.24 -35.06 1.31
N SER A 247 -5.65 -36.08 0.69
CA SER A 247 -5.63 -36.26 -0.77
C SER A 247 -6.81 -37.14 -1.23
N GLN A 248 -7.42 -36.79 -2.37
CA GLN A 248 -8.57 -37.49 -2.94
C GLN A 248 -8.13 -38.37 -4.13
N GLY A 249 -7.92 -39.67 -3.88
CA GLY A 249 -7.49 -40.61 -4.93
C GLY A 249 -6.04 -40.43 -5.38
N GLU A 250 -5.64 -41.12 -6.45
CA GLU A 250 -4.24 -41.15 -6.92
C GLU A 250 -3.79 -39.83 -7.58
N ASP A 251 -4.73 -39.02 -8.10
CA ASP A 251 -4.41 -37.82 -8.90
C ASP A 251 -4.63 -36.48 -8.16
N ALA A 252 -5.38 -36.42 -7.05
CA ALA A 252 -5.69 -35.16 -6.37
C ALA A 252 -4.83 -34.91 -5.13
N THR A 253 -3.99 -33.88 -5.19
CA THR A 253 -3.13 -33.45 -4.09
C THR A 253 -3.93 -32.72 -2.99
N ALA A 254 -3.53 -32.92 -1.73
CA ALA A 254 -4.04 -32.15 -0.60
C ALA A 254 -3.79 -30.63 -0.77
N CYS A 255 -4.59 -29.80 -0.10
CA CYS A 255 -4.46 -28.35 -0.20
C CYS A 255 -3.16 -27.84 0.44
N SER A 256 -2.58 -26.81 -0.17
CA SER A 256 -1.33 -26.20 0.32
C SER A 256 -1.52 -25.54 1.69
N CYS A 257 -0.45 -25.50 2.49
CA CYS A 257 -0.43 -24.82 3.80
C CYS A 257 -0.84 -23.32 3.72
N GLN A 258 -0.63 -22.66 2.58
CA GLN A 258 -1.02 -21.26 2.40
C GLN A 258 -2.55 -21.08 2.37
N ASP A 259 -3.25 -22.08 1.83
CA ASP A 259 -4.70 -22.09 1.63
C ASP A 259 -5.43 -22.95 2.69
N CYS A 260 -4.72 -23.81 3.42
CA CYS A 260 -5.22 -24.66 4.50
C CYS A 260 -4.19 -24.75 5.64
N ALA A 261 -4.48 -24.11 6.78
CA ALA A 261 -3.56 -24.08 7.92
C ALA A 261 -3.30 -25.48 8.52
N ALA A 262 -4.25 -26.41 8.39
CA ALA A 262 -4.11 -27.78 8.89
C ALA A 262 -3.03 -28.59 8.15
N SER A 263 -2.66 -28.20 6.93
CA SER A 263 -1.56 -28.81 6.16
C SER A 263 -0.17 -28.29 6.56
N CYS A 264 -0.08 -27.31 7.45
CA CYS A 264 1.19 -26.68 7.81
C CYS A 264 1.97 -27.49 8.87
N PRO A 265 3.28 -27.70 8.70
CA PRO A 265 4.12 -28.15 9.80
C PRO A 265 4.23 -27.06 10.86
N VAL A 266 4.31 -27.45 12.13
CA VAL A 266 4.55 -26.51 13.24
C VAL A 266 6.03 -26.12 13.23
N ILE A 267 6.33 -24.88 12.83
CA ILE A 267 7.70 -24.33 12.80
C ILE A 267 7.91 -23.39 13.99
N ALA A 268 9.05 -23.51 14.67
CA ALA A 268 9.44 -22.58 15.73
C ALA A 268 9.64 -21.17 15.16
N ARG A 269 9.16 -20.14 15.86
CA ARG A 269 9.30 -18.75 15.40
C ARG A 269 10.79 -18.39 15.21
N PRO A 270 11.18 -17.84 14.05
CA PRO A 270 12.56 -17.38 13.85
C PRO A 270 12.93 -16.35 14.91
N GLN A 271 14.13 -16.49 15.48
CA GLN A 271 14.66 -15.47 16.37
C GLN A 271 14.93 -14.19 15.55
N PRO A 272 14.65 -13.00 16.10
CA PRO A 272 14.93 -11.75 15.40
C PRO A 272 16.44 -11.65 15.13
N LEU A 273 16.81 -11.34 13.88
CA LEU A 273 18.21 -11.08 13.55
C LEU A 273 18.69 -9.86 14.34
N ASP A 274 19.88 -9.98 14.90
CA ASP A 274 20.54 -8.87 15.56
C ASP A 274 20.96 -7.82 14.53
N ARG A 275 20.35 -6.63 14.60
CA ARG A 275 20.65 -5.50 13.71
C ARG A 275 21.84 -4.66 14.20
N THR A 276 22.48 -5.04 15.30
CA THR A 276 23.66 -4.33 15.77
C THR A 276 24.80 -4.50 14.78
N PHE A 277 25.51 -3.41 14.51
CA PHE A 277 26.74 -3.45 13.72
C PHE A 277 27.76 -4.35 14.44
N ARG A 278 27.99 -5.55 13.91
CA ARG A 278 28.94 -6.54 14.42
C ARG A 278 30.04 -6.80 13.39
N LEU A 279 31.26 -7.00 13.88
CA LEU A 279 32.37 -7.49 13.08
C LEU A 279 32.80 -8.85 13.66
N GLY A 280 32.48 -9.92 12.94
CA GLY A 280 32.63 -11.28 13.45
C GLY A 280 31.72 -11.51 14.67
N ARG A 281 32.32 -11.82 15.84
CA ARG A 281 31.60 -12.12 17.08
C ARG A 281 31.44 -10.93 18.03
N MET A 282 32.10 -9.80 17.76
CA MET A 282 32.09 -8.62 18.63
C MET A 282 31.26 -7.48 18.03
N PRO A 283 30.66 -6.61 18.86
CA PRO A 283 30.14 -5.33 18.41
C PRO A 283 31.22 -4.56 17.65
N GLY A 284 30.91 -4.10 16.43
CA GLY A 284 31.87 -3.45 15.54
C GLY A 284 32.49 -2.19 16.16
N ALA A 285 31.71 -1.43 16.95
CA ALA A 285 32.22 -0.28 17.70
C ALA A 285 33.36 -0.66 18.67
N LEU A 286 33.24 -1.79 19.37
CA LEU A 286 34.31 -2.26 20.27
C LEU A 286 35.55 -2.67 19.49
N VAL A 287 35.39 -3.31 18.34
CA VAL A 287 36.52 -3.67 17.48
C VAL A 287 37.26 -2.41 17.00
N ILE A 288 36.52 -1.38 16.57
CA ILE A 288 37.09 -0.09 16.18
C ILE A 288 37.85 0.54 17.35
N ILE A 289 37.27 0.55 18.56
CA ILE A 289 37.93 1.08 19.76
C ILE A 289 39.24 0.31 20.05
N ILE A 290 39.22 -1.03 19.99
CA ILE A 290 40.42 -1.85 20.21
C ILE A 290 41.48 -1.53 19.17
N ILE A 291 41.11 -1.41 17.89
CA ILE A 291 42.05 -1.04 16.81
C ILE A 291 42.66 0.34 17.11
N ILE A 292 41.85 1.36 17.40
CA ILE A 292 42.33 2.72 17.70
C ILE A 292 43.26 2.72 18.93
N CYS A 293 42.85 2.08 20.02
CA CYS A 293 43.66 2.00 21.25
C CYS A 293 44.97 1.22 21.04
N SER A 294 44.94 0.14 20.25
CA SER A 294 46.14 -0.65 19.95
C SER A 294 47.14 0.14 19.09
N VAL A 295 46.67 0.85 18.06
CA VAL A 295 47.50 1.74 17.24
C VAL A 295 48.10 2.86 18.10
N PHE A 296 47.28 3.47 18.97
CA PHE A 296 47.74 4.51 19.90
C PHE A 296 48.79 3.99 20.90
N ALA A 297 48.58 2.81 21.47
CA ALA A 297 49.53 2.18 22.38
C ALA A 297 50.85 1.82 21.68
N LEU A 298 50.79 1.30 20.45
CA LEU A 298 51.99 0.99 19.65
C LEU A 298 52.78 2.26 19.31
N LEU A 299 52.09 3.35 18.94
CA LEU A 299 52.73 4.64 18.66
C LEU A 299 53.40 5.22 19.91
N THR A 300 52.72 5.21 21.06
CA THR A 300 53.29 5.70 22.32
C THR A 300 54.47 4.86 22.78
N LEU A 301 54.38 3.53 22.67
CA LEU A 301 55.46 2.61 23.02
C LEU A 301 56.67 2.78 22.09
N PHE A 302 56.45 3.00 20.79
CA PHE A 302 57.51 3.33 19.83
C PHE A 302 58.22 4.64 20.18
N LEU A 303 57.45 5.69 20.54
CA LEU A 303 58.01 6.98 20.94
C LEU A 303 58.81 6.88 22.25
N VAL A 304 58.30 6.14 23.24
CA VAL A 304 58.99 5.90 24.52
C VAL A 304 60.24 5.06 24.30
N TYR A 305 60.17 3.98 23.52
CA TYR A 305 61.32 3.16 23.17
C TYR A 305 62.42 3.99 22.50
N ARG A 306 62.08 4.87 21.54
CA ARG A 306 63.06 5.79 20.94
C ARG A 306 63.70 6.73 21.95
N ARG A 307 62.93 7.28 22.90
CA ARG A 307 63.49 8.13 23.97
C ARG A 307 64.42 7.35 24.90
N VAL A 308 64.04 6.15 25.32
CA VAL A 308 64.85 5.31 26.22
C VAL A 308 66.10 4.80 25.52
N ALA A 309 66.00 4.35 24.26
CA ALA A 309 67.16 3.95 23.46
C ALA A 309 68.15 5.12 23.29
N SER A 310 67.65 6.32 22.99
CA SER A 310 68.47 7.55 22.94
C SER A 310 69.11 7.90 24.29
N SER A 311 68.41 7.69 25.41
CA SER A 311 68.96 7.92 26.76
C SER A 311 70.01 6.86 27.16
N LYS A 312 69.88 5.62 26.67
CA LYS A 312 70.80 4.52 26.99
C LYS A 312 72.12 4.64 26.21
N ASP A 313 72.07 5.21 25.01
CA ASP A 313 73.26 5.56 24.21
C ASP A 313 74.08 6.69 24.85
N LYS A 314 73.44 7.60 25.59
CA LYS A 314 74.14 8.63 26.40
C LYS A 314 74.80 8.07 27.68
N GLY A 315 74.51 6.83 28.09
CA GLY A 315 74.99 6.22 29.32
C GLY A 315 76.27 5.40 29.20
N LYS A 316 76.87 5.26 28.00
CA LYS A 316 78.11 4.50 27.78
C LYS A 316 79.08 5.27 26.88
N THR A 317 79.78 6.27 27.41
CA THR A 317 81.26 6.43 27.37
C THR A 317 81.70 7.82 27.88
N VAL A 318 82.74 7.81 28.72
CA VAL A 318 83.59 8.96 29.11
C VAL A 318 84.74 9.07 28.08
N GLY A 319 85.02 10.29 27.60
CA GLY A 319 86.23 10.63 26.83
C GLY A 319 85.99 11.76 25.79
N PRO A 320 86.80 12.84 25.75
CA PRO A 320 86.54 13.99 24.90
C PRO A 320 87.15 13.81 23.51
N LYS A 321 86.34 13.71 22.46
CA LYS A 321 86.73 14.04 21.07
C LYS A 321 85.53 14.59 20.30
N GLU A 322 85.75 15.73 19.65
CA GLU A 322 84.91 16.31 18.61
C GLU A 322 84.49 15.25 17.59
N GLY A 323 83.20 15.23 17.24
CA GLY A 323 82.69 14.24 16.30
C GLY A 323 81.16 14.17 16.27
N THR A 324 80.55 15.21 15.71
CA THR A 324 79.24 15.26 15.05
C THR A 324 78.26 14.11 15.33
N SER A 325 77.22 14.39 16.11
CA SER A 325 76.03 13.53 16.27
C SER A 325 75.30 13.32 14.93
N LEU A 326 75.40 12.11 14.37
CA LEU A 326 74.54 11.59 13.30
C LEU A 326 73.33 10.88 13.97
N PRO A 327 72.25 11.63 14.27
CA PRO A 327 71.01 11.43 13.51
C PRO A 327 70.31 12.75 13.11
N ASP A 328 70.90 13.90 13.44
CA ASP A 328 70.31 15.23 13.15
C ASP A 328 70.64 15.77 11.76
N LYS A 329 71.67 15.22 11.09
CA LYS A 329 72.13 15.68 9.76
C LYS A 329 71.08 15.61 8.63
N PRO A 330 70.30 14.52 8.44
CA PRO A 330 69.35 14.49 7.32
C PRO A 330 68.15 15.42 7.54
N ARG A 331 67.69 15.61 8.79
CA ARG A 331 66.60 16.54 9.14
C ARG A 331 67.05 17.99 9.01
N LEU A 332 68.21 18.34 9.55
CA LEU A 332 68.77 19.68 9.41
C LEU A 332 69.04 19.99 7.93
N SER A 333 69.57 19.04 7.16
CA SER A 333 69.84 19.21 5.73
C SER A 333 68.57 19.45 4.90
N THR A 334 67.45 18.75 5.16
CA THR A 334 66.21 19.00 4.42
C THR A 334 65.56 20.32 4.82
N HIS A 335 65.57 20.71 6.10
CA HIS A 335 65.08 22.02 6.52
C HIS A 335 65.92 23.16 5.93
N THR A 336 67.26 23.04 5.94
CA THR A 336 68.15 24.03 5.33
C THR A 336 68.00 24.07 3.81
N MET A 337 67.80 22.93 3.15
CA MET A 337 67.55 22.86 1.70
C MET A 337 66.21 23.51 1.33
N LEU A 338 65.12 23.19 2.04
CA LEU A 338 63.83 23.85 1.84
C LEU A 338 63.93 25.35 2.13
N GLY A 339 64.64 25.72 3.19
CA GLY A 339 64.88 27.12 3.56
C GLY A 339 65.60 27.88 2.45
N GLN A 340 66.70 27.35 1.92
CA GLN A 340 67.44 27.96 0.81
C GLN A 340 66.59 28.03 -0.46
N PHE A 341 65.82 26.99 -0.77
CA PHE A 341 64.91 26.98 -1.91
C PHE A 341 63.82 28.05 -1.79
N PHE A 342 63.10 28.09 -0.66
CA PHE A 342 62.04 29.08 -0.44
C PHE A 342 62.57 30.50 -0.29
N GLN A 343 63.79 30.69 0.23
CA GLN A 343 64.47 31.99 0.22
C GLN A 343 64.79 32.43 -1.20
N GLY A 344 65.34 31.54 -2.04
CA GLY A 344 65.60 31.84 -3.45
C GLY A 344 64.32 32.16 -4.21
N TRP A 345 63.29 31.32 -4.07
CA TRP A 345 61.98 31.51 -4.67
C TRP A 345 61.29 32.79 -4.18
N GLY A 346 61.23 33.01 -2.88
CA GLY A 346 60.62 34.20 -2.27
C GLY A 346 61.31 35.50 -2.71
N THR A 347 62.64 35.50 -2.78
CA THR A 347 63.42 36.65 -3.29
C THR A 347 63.13 36.92 -4.75
N TRP A 348 63.03 35.87 -5.58
CA TRP A 348 62.66 35.99 -6.98
C TRP A 348 61.24 36.54 -7.14
N VAL A 349 60.27 36.03 -6.37
CA VAL A 349 58.88 36.50 -6.38
C VAL A 349 58.79 37.97 -5.95
N ALA A 350 59.49 38.34 -4.87
CA ALA A 350 59.51 39.70 -4.34
C ALA A 350 60.21 40.70 -5.29
N SER A 351 61.14 40.24 -6.13
CA SER A 351 61.81 41.10 -7.12
C SER A 351 60.96 41.44 -8.34
N TRP A 352 59.92 40.65 -8.66
CA TRP A 352 59.03 40.85 -9.82
C TRP A 352 57.52 40.77 -9.48
N PRO A 353 57.02 41.54 -8.51
CA PRO A 353 55.69 41.34 -7.93
C PRO A 353 54.54 41.58 -8.93
N VAL A 354 54.65 42.61 -9.78
CA VAL A 354 53.59 42.95 -10.74
C VAL A 354 53.41 41.86 -11.80
N THR A 355 54.52 41.33 -12.33
CA THR A 355 54.45 40.29 -13.37
C THR A 355 53.81 39.00 -12.84
N ILE A 356 54.12 38.63 -11.60
CA ILE A 356 53.60 37.42 -10.97
C ILE A 356 52.12 37.58 -10.64
N LEU A 357 51.72 38.74 -10.11
CA LEU A 357 50.31 39.04 -9.83
C LEU A 357 49.46 39.01 -11.11
N VAL A 358 49.95 39.57 -12.22
CA VAL A 358 49.25 39.51 -13.51
C VAL A 358 49.13 38.07 -13.97
N LEU A 359 50.23 37.32 -13.99
CA LEU A 359 50.24 35.92 -14.45
C LEU A 359 49.33 35.01 -13.61
N SER A 360 49.35 35.16 -12.27
CA SER A 360 48.49 34.39 -11.37
C SER A 360 47.02 34.76 -11.56
N THR A 361 46.72 36.05 -11.74
CA THR A 361 45.34 36.51 -11.96
C THR A 361 44.81 36.01 -13.31
N THR A 362 45.60 36.09 -14.38
CA THR A 362 45.22 35.56 -15.69
C THR A 362 44.95 34.05 -15.65
N LEU A 363 45.77 33.29 -14.91
CA LEU A 363 45.55 31.86 -14.72
C LEU A 363 44.25 31.57 -13.97
N VAL A 364 44.00 32.27 -12.85
CA VAL A 364 42.78 32.11 -12.06
C VAL A 364 41.54 32.45 -12.87
N VAL A 365 41.56 33.58 -13.59
CA VAL A 365 40.45 33.99 -14.46
C VAL A 365 40.23 32.97 -15.57
N GLY A 366 41.29 32.50 -16.24
CA GLY A 366 41.19 31.49 -17.28
C GLY A 366 40.57 30.17 -16.81
N LEU A 367 40.90 29.71 -15.60
CA LEU A 367 40.29 28.52 -15.01
C LEU A 367 38.85 28.79 -14.54
N ALA A 368 38.59 29.96 -13.95
CA ALA A 368 37.26 30.36 -13.49
C ALA A 368 36.26 30.57 -14.64
N CYS A 369 36.71 30.89 -15.86
CA CYS A 369 35.84 30.93 -17.05
C CYS A 369 35.11 29.59 -17.30
N GLY A 370 35.65 28.47 -16.82
CA GLY A 370 34.99 27.17 -16.88
C GLY A 370 33.67 27.11 -16.12
N LEU A 371 33.42 28.04 -15.18
CA LEU A 371 32.15 28.14 -14.47
C LEU A 371 30.95 28.35 -15.41
N ALA A 372 31.16 28.90 -16.61
CA ALA A 372 30.11 29.06 -17.61
C ALA A 372 29.50 27.74 -18.10
N TYR A 373 30.23 26.62 -17.95
CA TYR A 373 29.80 25.28 -18.36
C TYR A 373 29.30 24.43 -17.18
N THR A 374 29.09 25.04 -16.01
CA THR A 374 28.74 24.29 -14.79
C THR A 374 27.34 23.70 -14.91
N GLU A 375 27.25 22.37 -14.85
CA GLU A 375 26.00 21.64 -14.68
C GLU A 375 25.77 21.30 -13.20
N LEU A 376 24.57 21.59 -12.69
CA LEU A 376 24.16 21.26 -11.34
C LEU A 376 23.24 20.04 -11.34
N THR A 377 23.57 19.03 -10.54
CA THR A 377 22.68 17.89 -10.29
C THR A 377 21.82 18.14 -9.06
N THR A 378 20.50 18.15 -9.24
CA THR A 378 19.50 18.32 -8.16
C THR A 378 18.79 17.02 -7.79
N ASP A 379 18.84 16.00 -8.65
CA ASP A 379 18.19 14.70 -8.40
C ASP A 379 18.86 14.00 -7.19
N PRO A 380 18.13 13.74 -6.10
CA PRO A 380 18.67 13.06 -4.92
C PRO A 380 19.18 11.66 -5.24
N VAL A 381 18.58 10.93 -6.18
CA VAL A 381 19.02 9.57 -6.50
C VAL A 381 20.43 9.62 -7.12
N GLU A 382 20.70 10.59 -8.00
CA GLU A 382 22.03 10.81 -8.59
C GLU A 382 23.06 11.25 -7.54
N LEU A 383 22.66 12.06 -6.57
CA LEU A 383 23.55 12.54 -5.51
C LEU A 383 23.90 11.46 -4.47
N TRP A 384 22.94 10.63 -4.08
CA TRP A 384 23.05 9.75 -2.91
C TRP A 384 23.34 8.29 -3.24
N SER A 385 23.42 7.91 -4.51
CA SER A 385 23.70 6.52 -4.91
C SER A 385 24.77 6.43 -5.98
N ALA A 386 25.74 5.54 -5.77
CA ALA A 386 26.78 5.30 -6.76
C ALA A 386 26.19 4.68 -8.03
N PRO A 387 26.57 5.15 -9.24
CA PRO A 387 25.96 4.75 -10.50
C PRO A 387 26.09 3.25 -10.78
N ASN A 388 27.18 2.63 -10.31
CA ASN A 388 27.47 1.20 -10.50
C ASN A 388 27.12 0.33 -9.29
N SER A 389 26.37 0.88 -8.32
CA SER A 389 25.91 0.12 -7.14
C SER A 389 24.94 -0.99 -7.53
N GLN A 390 24.85 -2.04 -6.69
CA GLN A 390 23.91 -3.14 -6.91
C GLN A 390 22.46 -2.64 -7.00
N ALA A 391 22.05 -1.75 -6.10
CA ALA A 391 20.71 -1.15 -6.09
C ALA A 391 20.40 -0.37 -7.39
N ARG A 392 21.39 0.33 -7.97
CA ARG A 392 21.21 1.01 -9.27
C ARG A 392 21.03 0.03 -10.42
N LYS A 393 21.75 -1.09 -10.42
CA LYS A 393 21.58 -2.15 -11.44
C LYS A 393 20.20 -2.79 -11.35
N GLU A 394 19.73 -3.07 -10.13
CA GLU A 394 18.39 -3.60 -9.88
C GLU A 394 17.29 -2.61 -10.31
N LYS A 395 17.45 -1.33 -9.98
CA LYS A 395 16.54 -0.26 -10.43
C LYS A 395 16.51 -0.16 -11.96
N ALA A 396 17.68 -0.12 -12.62
CA ALA A 396 17.76 -0.04 -14.08
C ALA A 396 17.10 -1.24 -14.76
N PHE A 397 17.29 -2.44 -14.21
CA PHE A 397 16.61 -3.64 -14.68
C PHE A 397 15.08 -3.53 -14.51
N HIS A 398 14.61 -3.08 -13.35
CA HIS A 398 13.18 -2.89 -13.08
C HIS A 398 12.55 -1.87 -14.04
N ASP A 399 13.14 -0.69 -14.16
CA ASP A 399 12.62 0.39 -15.00
C ASP A 399 12.56 -0.02 -16.48
N GLN A 400 13.53 -0.83 -16.94
CA GLN A 400 13.56 -1.31 -18.32
C GLN A 400 12.45 -2.33 -18.63
N HIS A 401 12.12 -3.22 -17.70
CA HIS A 401 11.19 -4.33 -17.94
C HIS A 401 9.75 -4.01 -17.54
N PHE A 402 9.56 -3.18 -16.51
CA PHE A 402 8.25 -2.87 -15.94
C PHE A 402 7.86 -1.40 -16.09
N GLY A 403 8.76 -0.56 -16.59
CA GLY A 403 8.63 0.89 -16.52
C GLY A 403 9.05 1.43 -15.14
N PRO A 404 9.31 2.75 -15.02
CA PRO A 404 9.65 3.36 -13.75
C PRO A 404 8.46 3.31 -12.78
N PHE A 405 8.76 3.14 -11.50
CA PHE A 405 7.74 3.19 -10.44
C PHE A 405 6.99 4.53 -10.47
N PHE A 406 5.67 4.48 -10.29
CA PHE A 406 4.77 5.64 -10.37
C PHE A 406 5.10 6.71 -9.32
N ARG A 407 4.70 7.96 -9.60
CA ARG A 407 4.90 9.10 -8.70
C ARG A 407 3.70 9.23 -7.75
N THR A 408 3.94 9.46 -6.47
CA THR A 408 2.89 9.50 -5.45
C THR A 408 2.71 10.90 -4.88
N ASN A 409 1.50 11.45 -4.99
CA ASN A 409 1.11 12.70 -4.35
C ASN A 409 0.07 12.41 -3.29
N GLN A 410 0.37 12.70 -2.02
CA GLN A 410 -0.44 12.27 -0.89
C GLN A 410 -0.86 13.44 -0.01
N VAL A 411 -2.10 13.39 0.48
CA VAL A 411 -2.68 14.31 1.45
C VAL A 411 -3.18 13.50 2.64
N ILE A 412 -2.82 13.94 3.83
CA ILE A 412 -3.24 13.39 5.11
C ILE A 412 -3.97 14.49 5.88
N LEU A 413 -5.23 14.23 6.24
CA LEU A 413 -6.06 15.16 6.99
C LEU A 413 -6.46 14.58 8.34
N THR A 414 -6.31 15.37 9.40
CA THR A 414 -6.78 15.05 10.75
C THR A 414 -7.64 16.19 11.30
N ALA A 415 -8.49 15.89 12.29
CA ALA A 415 -9.39 16.85 12.93
C ALA A 415 -9.26 16.76 14.46
N PRO A 416 -8.15 17.23 15.05
CA PRO A 416 -7.86 17.04 16.48
C PRO A 416 -8.87 17.72 17.42
N ASN A 417 -9.57 18.76 16.95
CA ASN A 417 -10.54 19.51 17.75
C ASN A 417 -11.95 18.91 17.74
N ARG A 418 -12.20 17.81 17.01
CA ARG A 418 -13.50 17.13 16.94
C ARG A 418 -13.50 15.89 17.83
N SER A 419 -14.44 15.82 18.75
CA SER A 419 -14.62 14.65 19.63
C SER A 419 -15.19 13.46 18.86
N SER A 420 -14.81 12.25 19.27
CA SER A 420 -15.44 11.01 18.83
C SER A 420 -16.92 10.95 19.23
N TYR A 421 -17.72 10.20 18.47
CA TYR A 421 -19.13 9.95 18.74
C TYR A 421 -19.47 8.47 18.57
N ARG A 422 -20.66 8.06 19.00
CA ARG A 422 -21.15 6.68 18.85
C ARG A 422 -22.20 6.59 17.76
N TYR A 423 -22.21 5.47 17.06
CA TYR A 423 -23.18 5.12 16.05
C TYR A 423 -23.65 3.68 16.24
N ASP A 424 -24.96 3.48 16.28
CA ASP A 424 -25.57 2.15 16.44
C ASP A 424 -25.97 1.61 15.06
N SER A 425 -25.09 0.80 14.47
CA SER A 425 -25.34 0.14 13.18
C SER A 425 -26.32 -1.02 13.34
N LEU A 426 -27.26 -1.15 12.39
CA LEU A 426 -28.21 -2.26 12.34
C LEU A 426 -27.51 -3.62 12.22
N LEU A 427 -26.36 -3.68 11.50
CA LEU A 427 -25.67 -4.93 11.18
C LEU A 427 -24.58 -5.30 12.19
N LEU A 428 -23.90 -4.29 12.75
CA LEU A 428 -22.68 -4.47 13.56
C LEU A 428 -22.82 -3.99 15.01
N GLY A 429 -23.99 -3.46 15.39
CA GLY A 429 -24.24 -2.90 16.71
C GLY A 429 -23.53 -1.57 16.94
N SER A 430 -23.32 -1.22 18.21
CA SER A 430 -22.70 0.06 18.61
C SER A 430 -21.23 0.14 18.23
N LYS A 431 -20.84 1.21 17.54
CA LYS A 431 -19.48 1.51 17.08
C LYS A 431 -19.07 2.93 17.46
N ASN A 432 -17.81 3.10 17.85
CA ASN A 432 -17.22 4.42 18.03
C ASN A 432 -16.73 4.94 16.68
N PHE A 433 -17.01 6.21 16.41
CA PHE A 433 -16.54 6.94 15.24
C PHE A 433 -15.65 8.10 15.68
N SER A 434 -14.50 8.22 15.02
CA SER A 434 -13.61 9.37 15.19
C SER A 434 -14.25 10.65 14.66
N GLY A 435 -13.90 11.80 15.25
CA GLY A 435 -14.43 13.10 14.86
C GLY A 435 -14.09 13.52 13.43
N ILE A 436 -13.01 12.97 12.84
CA ILE A 436 -12.63 13.21 11.43
C ILE A 436 -13.62 12.58 10.43
N LEU A 437 -14.35 11.54 10.84
CA LEU A 437 -15.35 10.86 10.02
C LEU A 437 -16.72 11.57 10.06
N ALA A 438 -16.78 12.83 10.50
CA ALA A 438 -18.01 13.61 10.44
C ALA A 438 -18.37 13.93 8.98
N LEU A 439 -19.67 13.84 8.64
CA LEU A 439 -20.16 13.98 7.26
C LEU A 439 -19.83 15.36 6.65
N ASP A 440 -19.87 16.43 7.44
CA ASP A 440 -19.49 17.78 7.01
C ASP A 440 -18.03 17.84 6.54
N LEU A 441 -17.13 17.16 7.24
CA LEU A 441 -15.72 17.06 6.88
C LEU A 441 -15.50 16.21 5.62
N LEU A 442 -16.25 15.12 5.46
CA LEU A 442 -16.19 14.28 4.25
C LEU A 442 -16.68 15.02 3.01
N LEU A 443 -17.68 15.90 3.15
CA LEU A 443 -18.15 16.75 2.05
C LEU A 443 -17.11 17.81 1.66
N GLU A 444 -16.47 18.46 2.64
CA GLU A 444 -15.36 19.39 2.36
C GLU A 444 -14.17 18.66 1.69
N LEU A 445 -13.89 17.41 2.10
CA LEU A 445 -12.87 16.57 1.48
C LEU A 445 -13.22 16.20 0.03
N LEU A 446 -14.50 15.89 -0.24
CA LEU A 446 -14.97 15.58 -1.59
C LEU A 446 -14.83 16.78 -2.52
N GLU A 447 -15.16 17.97 -2.04
CA GLU A 447 -14.98 19.21 -2.80
C GLU A 447 -13.50 19.50 -3.10
N LEU A 448 -12.59 19.20 -2.16
CA LEU A 448 -11.15 19.26 -2.40
C LEU A 448 -10.72 18.24 -3.46
N GLN A 449 -11.14 16.98 -3.31
CA GLN A 449 -10.76 15.90 -4.24
C GLN A 449 -11.21 16.22 -5.67
N GLU A 450 -12.47 16.63 -5.87
CA GLU A 450 -12.99 16.99 -7.19
C GLU A 450 -12.29 18.22 -7.78
N ARG A 451 -11.92 19.20 -6.95
CA ARG A 451 -11.12 20.34 -7.43
C ARG A 451 -9.75 19.91 -7.94
N LEU A 452 -9.08 19.03 -7.21
CA LEU A 452 -7.77 18.50 -7.62
C LEU A 452 -7.87 17.62 -8.87
N ARG A 453 -8.94 16.82 -9.00
CA ARG A 453 -9.21 16.01 -10.21
C ARG A 453 -9.32 16.85 -11.47
N HIS A 454 -10.02 17.99 -11.37
CA HIS A 454 -10.25 18.89 -12.51
C HIS A 454 -9.19 19.97 -12.69
N LEU A 455 -8.11 19.93 -11.91
CA LEU A 455 -7.00 20.88 -12.02
C LEU A 455 -6.35 20.78 -13.41
N GLN A 456 -6.16 21.93 -14.04
CA GLN A 456 -5.49 22.06 -15.33
C GLN A 456 -4.34 23.04 -15.24
N VAL A 457 -3.24 22.72 -15.91
CA VAL A 457 -2.04 23.56 -15.96
C VAL A 457 -1.64 23.84 -17.40
N TRP A 458 -1.28 25.07 -17.72
CA TRP A 458 -0.78 25.41 -19.05
C TRP A 458 0.66 24.88 -19.22
N SER A 459 0.91 24.05 -20.23
CA SER A 459 2.26 23.63 -20.61
C SER A 459 2.79 24.51 -21.75
N PRO A 460 3.85 25.31 -21.52
CA PRO A 460 4.45 26.14 -22.57
C PRO A 460 5.05 25.31 -23.72
N GLU A 461 5.57 24.12 -23.43
CA GLU A 461 6.20 23.26 -24.44
C GLU A 461 5.16 22.56 -25.32
N ALA A 462 4.06 22.09 -24.72
CA ALA A 462 2.99 21.42 -25.44
C ALA A 462 1.92 22.40 -25.99
N GLN A 463 1.97 23.68 -25.62
CA GLN A 463 1.01 24.72 -26.02
C GLN A 463 -0.45 24.33 -25.77
N ARG A 464 -0.70 23.63 -24.66
CA ARG A 464 -2.04 23.18 -24.25
C ARG A 464 -2.15 23.09 -22.74
N ASN A 465 -3.40 23.04 -22.26
CA ASN A 465 -3.68 22.65 -20.88
C ASN A 465 -3.44 21.15 -20.72
N ILE A 466 -2.66 20.79 -19.68
CA ILE A 466 -2.48 19.44 -19.19
C ILE A 466 -3.47 19.24 -18.05
N SER A 467 -4.22 18.15 -18.13
CA SER A 467 -5.19 17.73 -17.13
C SER A 467 -4.73 16.45 -16.44
N LEU A 468 -5.37 16.07 -15.34
CA LEU A 468 -4.97 14.85 -14.59
C LEU A 468 -4.99 13.59 -15.47
N GLN A 469 -6.00 13.41 -16.32
CA GLN A 469 -6.13 12.25 -17.22
C GLN A 469 -4.98 12.11 -18.23
N ASP A 470 -4.25 13.19 -18.54
CA ASP A 470 -3.13 13.15 -19.47
C ASP A 470 -1.87 12.49 -18.87
N ILE A 471 -1.76 12.48 -17.54
CA ILE A 471 -0.54 12.10 -16.81
C ILE A 471 -0.77 11.07 -15.70
N CYS A 472 -2.03 10.81 -15.32
CA CYS A 472 -2.36 9.90 -14.23
C CYS A 472 -2.04 8.44 -14.56
N TYR A 473 -1.75 7.66 -13.53
CA TYR A 473 -1.67 6.21 -13.64
C TYR A 473 -3.08 5.62 -13.70
N ALA A 474 -3.38 4.86 -14.76
CA ALA A 474 -4.67 4.20 -14.99
C ALA A 474 -4.47 2.69 -15.20
N PRO A 475 -4.86 1.82 -14.23
CA PRO A 475 -4.53 0.39 -14.29
C PRO A 475 -5.35 -0.39 -15.32
N LEU A 476 -6.60 0.02 -15.62
CA LEU A 476 -7.51 -0.72 -16.50
C LEU A 476 -7.54 -0.21 -17.95
N ASN A 477 -7.43 1.11 -18.16
CA ASN A 477 -7.52 1.74 -19.48
C ASN A 477 -6.35 2.73 -19.72
N PRO A 478 -5.12 2.23 -19.89
CA PRO A 478 -3.91 3.06 -19.89
C PRO A 478 -3.70 3.92 -21.17
N HIS A 479 -4.32 3.55 -22.30
CA HIS A 479 -4.05 4.21 -23.59
C HIS A 479 -5.01 5.36 -23.92
N ASN A 480 -6.24 5.30 -23.41
CA ASN A 480 -7.27 6.32 -23.64
C ASN A 480 -8.02 6.58 -22.34
N ALA A 481 -7.26 6.94 -21.31
CA ALA A 481 -7.77 7.12 -19.95
C ALA A 481 -8.72 8.32 -19.87
N SER A 482 -9.87 8.10 -19.23
CA SER A 482 -10.75 9.15 -18.74
C SER A 482 -10.36 9.56 -17.31
N LEU A 483 -10.89 10.68 -16.80
CA LEU A 483 -10.76 11.08 -15.39
C LEU A 483 -11.29 10.02 -14.39
N SER A 484 -12.22 9.17 -14.82
CA SER A 484 -12.73 8.04 -14.03
C SER A 484 -11.74 6.88 -13.92
N ASP A 485 -10.77 6.80 -14.84
CA ASP A 485 -9.82 5.69 -14.92
C ASP A 485 -8.55 5.96 -14.10
N CYS A 486 -8.35 7.22 -13.68
CA CYS A 486 -7.20 7.65 -12.90
C CYS A 486 -7.21 7.06 -11.49
N CYS A 487 -6.08 6.50 -11.07
CA CYS A 487 -5.92 5.91 -9.75
C CYS A 487 -5.85 6.98 -8.65
N ILE A 488 -6.99 7.21 -8.00
CA ILE A 488 -7.14 8.07 -6.82
C ILE A 488 -7.63 7.22 -5.68
N ASN A 489 -6.82 7.08 -4.62
CA ASN A 489 -7.18 6.31 -3.43
C ASN A 489 -7.63 7.26 -2.31
N SER A 490 -8.83 7.05 -1.78
CA SER A 490 -9.47 7.89 -0.76
C SER A 490 -10.64 7.13 -0.15
N LEU A 491 -11.10 7.51 1.05
CA LEU A 491 -12.33 6.96 1.64
C LEU A 491 -13.54 7.20 0.71
N LEU A 492 -13.57 8.33 0.02
CA LEU A 492 -14.67 8.74 -0.85
C LEU A 492 -14.87 7.82 -2.06
N GLN A 493 -13.88 6.99 -2.38
CA GLN A 493 -13.97 6.02 -3.45
C GLN A 493 -14.91 4.85 -3.16
N TYR A 494 -15.21 4.56 -1.88
CA TYR A 494 -16.30 3.63 -1.55
C TYR A 494 -17.66 4.13 -2.10
N PHE A 495 -17.80 5.44 -2.28
CA PHE A 495 -18.98 6.07 -2.87
C PHE A 495 -18.73 6.54 -4.31
N GLN A 496 -17.71 5.98 -4.98
CA GLN A 496 -17.29 6.31 -6.35
C GLN A 496 -17.13 7.82 -6.56
N SER A 497 -16.66 8.53 -5.52
CA SER A 497 -16.51 9.99 -5.49
C SER A 497 -17.81 10.75 -5.85
N ASN A 498 -18.98 10.17 -5.57
CA ASN A 498 -20.28 10.74 -5.91
C ASN A 498 -20.99 11.30 -4.66
N ARG A 499 -21.27 12.61 -4.69
CA ARG A 499 -21.94 13.32 -3.59
C ARG A 499 -23.33 12.76 -3.29
N THR A 500 -24.09 12.37 -4.31
CA THR A 500 -25.46 11.86 -4.13
C THR A 500 -25.46 10.50 -3.43
N LEU A 501 -24.50 9.63 -3.75
CA LEU A 501 -24.36 8.32 -3.11
C LEU A 501 -23.93 8.46 -1.64
N LEU A 502 -23.03 9.41 -1.34
CA LEU A 502 -22.60 9.69 0.04
C LEU A 502 -23.75 10.21 0.94
N LEU A 503 -24.70 10.95 0.37
CA LEU A 503 -25.85 11.50 1.09
C LEU A 503 -27.07 10.58 1.09
N LEU A 504 -26.98 9.41 0.45
CA LEU A 504 -28.07 8.45 0.35
C LEU A 504 -28.40 7.87 1.74
N THR A 505 -29.68 7.73 2.04
CA THR A 505 -30.16 6.99 3.22
C THR A 505 -31.33 6.11 2.81
N ALA A 506 -31.49 4.97 3.48
CA ALA A 506 -32.57 4.05 3.23
C ALA A 506 -33.07 3.44 4.54
N ASN A 507 -34.33 2.99 4.58
CA ASN A 507 -34.82 2.21 5.70
C ASN A 507 -34.61 0.72 5.41
N GLN A 508 -34.11 -0.01 6.38
CA GLN A 508 -33.90 -1.45 6.29
C GLN A 508 -34.49 -2.13 7.52
N THR A 509 -35.15 -3.27 7.29
CA THR A 509 -35.66 -4.13 8.36
C THR A 509 -34.80 -5.38 8.43
N LEU A 510 -34.18 -5.62 9.59
CA LEU A 510 -33.39 -6.82 9.88
C LEU A 510 -33.91 -7.45 11.17
N MET A 511 -34.24 -8.74 11.14
CA MET A 511 -34.78 -9.48 12.30
C MET A 511 -35.96 -8.79 13.01
N GLY A 512 -36.85 -8.14 12.24
CA GLY A 512 -38.02 -7.43 12.76
C GLY A 512 -37.74 -6.04 13.34
N GLN A 513 -36.48 -5.57 13.32
CA GLN A 513 -36.12 -4.19 13.67
C GLN A 513 -35.91 -3.37 12.41
N THR A 514 -36.65 -2.26 12.27
CA THR A 514 -36.49 -1.32 11.17
C THR A 514 -35.64 -0.13 11.64
N SER A 515 -34.52 0.11 10.96
CA SER A 515 -33.63 1.25 11.21
C SER A 515 -33.24 1.93 9.90
N GLN A 516 -32.79 3.17 10.00
CA GLN A 516 -32.25 3.92 8.87
C GLN A 516 -30.77 3.55 8.69
N VAL A 517 -30.42 3.09 7.50
CA VAL A 517 -29.04 2.85 7.06
C VAL A 517 -28.54 4.03 6.25
N ASP A 518 -27.26 4.36 6.43
CA ASP A 518 -26.61 5.47 5.75
C ASP A 518 -25.15 5.16 5.39
N TRP A 519 -24.40 6.18 4.95
CA TRP A 519 -23.02 6.06 4.54
C TRP A 519 -22.10 5.38 5.59
N LYS A 520 -22.41 5.46 6.89
CA LYS A 520 -21.61 4.83 7.94
C LYS A 520 -21.69 3.30 7.87
N ASP A 521 -22.87 2.75 7.60
CA ASP A 521 -23.03 1.31 7.40
C ASP A 521 -22.28 0.84 6.16
N HIS A 522 -22.39 1.59 5.06
CA HIS A 522 -21.67 1.29 3.82
C HIS A 522 -20.14 1.34 4.02
N PHE A 523 -19.64 2.37 4.71
CA PHE A 523 -18.22 2.49 5.07
C PHE A 523 -17.74 1.30 5.93
N LEU A 524 -18.49 0.91 6.96
CA LEU A 524 -18.16 -0.26 7.78
C LEU A 524 -18.19 -1.56 6.97
N TYR A 525 -19.15 -1.69 6.04
CA TYR A 525 -19.24 -2.84 5.14
C TYR A 525 -17.99 -2.93 4.25
N CYS A 526 -17.65 -1.86 3.53
CA CYS A 526 -16.54 -1.86 2.58
C CYS A 526 -15.18 -1.97 3.27
N THR A 527 -15.02 -1.44 4.49
CA THR A 527 -13.78 -1.59 5.23
C THR A 527 -13.53 -3.04 5.70
N ASN A 528 -14.60 -3.78 6.02
CA ASN A 528 -14.50 -5.20 6.36
C ASN A 528 -14.41 -6.11 5.12
N ALA A 529 -15.08 -5.75 4.03
CA ALA A 529 -15.19 -6.52 2.80
C ALA A 529 -14.99 -5.63 1.54
N PRO A 530 -13.75 -5.20 1.24
CA PRO A 530 -13.48 -4.25 0.16
C PRO A 530 -13.66 -4.82 -1.26
N LEU A 531 -13.81 -6.15 -1.39
CA LEU A 531 -14.04 -6.85 -2.67
C LEU A 531 -15.53 -6.99 -3.00
N THR A 532 -16.40 -6.22 -2.36
CA THR A 532 -17.85 -6.34 -2.51
C THR A 532 -18.34 -5.57 -3.73
N PHE A 533 -19.03 -6.25 -4.64
CA PHE A 533 -19.64 -5.64 -5.83
C PHE A 533 -20.96 -4.91 -5.53
N LYS A 534 -21.71 -5.41 -4.54
CA LYS A 534 -22.97 -4.84 -4.07
C LYS A 534 -23.11 -5.12 -2.57
N ASP A 535 -23.29 -4.08 -1.78
CA ASP A 535 -23.53 -4.24 -0.35
C ASP A 535 -24.89 -4.90 -0.07
N GLY A 536 -25.00 -5.57 1.07
CA GLY A 536 -26.22 -6.24 1.51
C GLY A 536 -27.23 -5.29 2.18
N THR A 537 -26.97 -3.98 2.14
CA THR A 537 -27.90 -2.99 2.69
C THR A 537 -28.91 -2.58 1.61
N THR A 538 -29.99 -1.91 2.01
CA THR A 538 -30.96 -1.37 1.03
C THR A 538 -30.34 -0.35 0.07
N LEU A 539 -29.13 0.17 0.36
CA LEU A 539 -28.42 1.15 -0.49
C LEU A 539 -27.92 0.53 -1.80
N ALA A 540 -27.61 -0.77 -1.82
CA ALA A 540 -27.16 -1.51 -3.00
C ALA A 540 -25.96 -0.89 -3.74
N LEU A 541 -24.97 -0.40 -3.00
CA LEU A 541 -23.78 0.29 -3.49
C LEU A 541 -22.59 -0.66 -3.67
N SER A 542 -21.67 -0.33 -4.60
CA SER A 542 -20.42 -1.05 -4.77
C SER A 542 -19.35 -0.54 -3.81
N CYS A 543 -18.46 -1.42 -3.34
CA CYS A 543 -17.28 -1.03 -2.55
C CYS A 543 -16.03 -0.77 -3.41
N MET A 544 -16.13 -0.93 -4.74
CA MET A 544 -15.04 -0.69 -5.67
C MET A 544 -14.92 0.80 -6.01
N ALA A 545 -13.70 1.27 -6.25
CA ALA A 545 -13.47 2.61 -6.77
C ALA A 545 -14.05 2.79 -8.18
N ASP A 546 -14.24 4.04 -8.59
CA ASP A 546 -14.69 4.39 -9.94
C ASP A 546 -13.78 3.83 -11.05
N TYR A 547 -12.46 3.78 -10.80
CA TYR A 547 -11.47 3.19 -11.70
C TYR A 547 -11.42 1.65 -11.70
N GLY A 548 -12.34 0.97 -11.00
CA GLY A 548 -12.55 -0.47 -11.10
C GLY A 548 -11.61 -1.35 -10.25
N ALA A 549 -11.02 -0.81 -9.18
CA ALA A 549 -10.23 -1.59 -8.22
C ALA A 549 -10.78 -1.48 -6.78
N PRO A 550 -10.51 -2.46 -5.91
CA PRO A 550 -10.90 -2.37 -4.51
C PRO A 550 -10.00 -1.38 -3.75
N ILE A 551 -10.62 -0.60 -2.87
CA ILE A 551 -9.88 0.27 -1.95
C ILE A 551 -9.71 -0.45 -0.62
N PHE A 552 -8.47 -0.75 -0.26
CA PHE A 552 -8.19 -1.31 1.04
C PHE A 552 -8.21 -0.24 2.13
N PRO A 553 -8.69 -0.54 3.35
CA PRO A 553 -8.78 0.44 4.43
C PRO A 553 -7.47 1.17 4.73
N PHE A 554 -6.34 0.47 4.67
CA PHE A 554 -5.01 1.03 4.94
C PHE A 554 -4.53 2.04 3.87
N LEU A 555 -5.21 2.15 2.73
CA LEU A 555 -4.94 3.17 1.71
C LEU A 555 -5.85 4.40 1.83
N ALA A 556 -6.95 4.29 2.57
CA ALA A 556 -7.98 5.33 2.70
C ALA A 556 -7.96 6.02 4.08
N VAL A 557 -7.67 5.28 5.14
CA VAL A 557 -7.68 5.78 6.52
C VAL A 557 -6.44 5.32 7.30
N GLY A 558 -6.06 6.07 8.33
CA GLY A 558 -4.89 5.78 9.18
C GLY A 558 -5.12 6.11 10.66
N GLY A 559 -4.20 5.66 11.52
CA GLY A 559 -4.25 5.95 12.97
C GLY A 559 -5.23 5.08 13.77
N TYR A 560 -5.55 3.88 13.31
CA TYR A 560 -6.41 2.92 14.02
C TYR A 560 -5.60 1.74 14.61
N LYS A 561 -6.21 0.98 15.52
CA LYS A 561 -5.64 -0.25 16.09
C LYS A 561 -6.41 -1.47 15.59
N GLY A 562 -5.69 -2.55 15.30
CA GLY A 562 -6.32 -3.81 14.87
C GLY A 562 -7.18 -3.64 13.61
N LYS A 563 -8.50 -3.83 13.74
CA LYS A 563 -9.49 -3.72 12.67
C LYS A 563 -10.58 -2.68 12.97
N ASP A 564 -10.34 -1.79 13.93
CA ASP A 564 -11.31 -0.76 14.33
C ASP A 564 -11.22 0.47 13.43
N TYR A 565 -11.57 0.29 12.15
CA TYR A 565 -11.43 1.32 11.11
C TYR A 565 -12.28 2.58 11.35
N SER A 566 -13.38 2.47 12.08
CA SER A 566 -14.22 3.62 12.46
C SER A 566 -13.55 4.54 13.48
N GLU A 567 -12.51 4.06 14.18
CA GLU A 567 -11.72 4.85 15.13
C GLU A 567 -10.51 5.52 14.47
N ALA A 568 -10.41 5.52 13.13
CA ALA A 568 -9.30 6.13 12.42
C ALA A 568 -9.14 7.64 12.71
N GLU A 569 -7.91 8.07 12.99
CA GLU A 569 -7.57 9.47 13.32
C GLU A 569 -7.26 10.33 12.09
N ALA A 570 -6.94 9.69 10.95
CA ALA A 570 -6.52 10.37 9.73
C ALA A 570 -7.23 9.83 8.48
N LEU A 571 -7.56 10.74 7.56
CA LEU A 571 -7.99 10.44 6.20
C LEU A 571 -6.81 10.60 5.25
N ILE A 572 -6.64 9.64 4.33
CA ILE A 572 -5.55 9.61 3.37
C ILE A 572 -6.14 9.70 1.96
N MET A 573 -5.64 10.66 1.18
CA MET A 573 -5.96 10.81 -0.23
C MET A 573 -4.66 10.72 -1.02
N THR A 574 -4.59 9.83 -2.01
CA THR A 574 -3.38 9.60 -2.80
C THR A 574 -3.71 9.65 -4.29
N PHE A 575 -3.00 10.52 -5.03
CA PHE A 575 -3.02 10.60 -6.49
C PHE A 575 -1.76 9.94 -7.05
N SER A 576 -1.93 8.93 -7.91
CA SER A 576 -0.81 8.24 -8.55
C SER A 576 -0.63 8.75 -9.99
N LEU A 577 0.56 9.24 -10.32
CA LEU A 577 0.91 9.71 -11.67
C LEU A 577 1.89 8.75 -12.33
N ASN A 578 1.83 8.63 -13.66
CA ASN A 578 2.85 7.90 -14.40
C ASN A 578 4.20 8.58 -14.22
N ASN A 579 5.24 7.77 -14.03
CA ASN A 579 6.62 8.26 -14.01
C ASN A 579 7.27 8.02 -15.37
N TYR A 580 8.32 8.78 -15.67
CA TYR A 580 9.01 8.72 -16.95
C TYR A 580 10.52 8.84 -16.76
N PRO A 581 11.34 8.29 -17.68
CA PRO A 581 12.78 8.49 -17.66
C PRO A 581 13.15 9.98 -17.75
N ALA A 582 14.33 10.32 -17.21
CA ALA A 582 14.87 11.66 -17.34
C ALA A 582 15.06 12.03 -18.83
N GLY A 583 14.56 13.20 -19.23
CA GLY A 583 14.57 13.69 -20.62
C GLY A 583 13.26 13.48 -21.38
N ASP A 584 12.32 12.69 -20.87
CA ASP A 584 10.97 12.60 -21.43
C ASP A 584 10.17 13.89 -21.14
N PRO A 585 9.60 14.57 -22.15
CA PRO A 585 8.85 15.82 -21.94
C PRO A 585 7.62 15.63 -21.04
N ARG A 586 7.07 14.41 -20.94
CA ARG A 586 5.93 14.10 -20.07
C ARG A 586 6.29 14.23 -18.59
N LEU A 587 7.55 14.04 -18.22
CA LEU A 587 8.01 14.25 -16.84
C LEU A 587 7.88 15.71 -16.43
N ALA A 588 8.22 16.64 -17.33
CA ALA A 588 8.06 18.08 -17.08
C ALA A 588 6.58 18.45 -16.90
N GLN A 589 5.70 17.90 -17.73
CA GLN A 589 4.25 18.08 -17.60
C GLN A 589 3.71 17.56 -16.26
N ALA A 590 4.17 16.39 -15.80
CA ALA A 590 3.81 15.86 -14.49
C ALA A 590 4.30 16.78 -13.36
N LYS A 591 5.54 17.28 -13.43
CA LYS A 591 6.09 18.24 -12.47
C LYS A 591 5.30 19.56 -12.43
N LEU A 592 4.81 20.06 -13.56
CA LEU A 592 3.95 21.25 -13.63
C LEU A 592 2.61 21.04 -12.92
N TRP A 593 1.99 19.88 -13.10
CA TRP A 593 0.74 19.55 -12.39
C TRP A 593 0.97 19.40 -10.88
N GLU A 594 2.07 18.75 -10.48
CA GLU A 594 2.47 18.63 -9.07
C GLU A 594 2.67 19.99 -8.40
N GLU A 595 3.18 20.98 -9.13
CA GLU A 595 3.35 22.35 -8.63
C GLU A 595 2.01 23.01 -8.32
N ALA A 596 1.07 22.98 -9.27
CA ALA A 596 -0.28 23.50 -9.06
C ALA A 596 -1.03 22.73 -7.96
N PHE A 597 -0.80 21.42 -7.84
CA PHE A 597 -1.31 20.62 -6.72
C PHE A 597 -0.81 21.17 -5.36
N LEU A 598 0.49 21.45 -5.23
CA LEU A 598 1.06 22.02 -4.00
C LEU A 598 0.48 23.41 -3.68
N GLU A 599 0.28 24.26 -4.70
CA GLU A 599 -0.34 25.58 -4.54
C GLU A 599 -1.78 25.48 -4.03
N GLU A 600 -2.61 24.63 -4.66
CA GLU A 600 -3.99 24.40 -4.22
C GLU A 600 -4.05 23.81 -2.80
N MET A 601 -3.11 22.92 -2.44
CA MET A 601 -3.04 22.36 -1.10
C MET A 601 -2.65 23.38 -0.04
N ARG A 602 -1.72 24.30 -0.33
CA ARG A 602 -1.39 25.44 0.56
C ARG A 602 -2.59 26.39 0.71
N ALA A 603 -3.31 26.66 -0.38
CA ALA A 603 -4.51 27.48 -0.36
C ALA A 603 -5.66 26.81 0.43
N PHE A 604 -5.79 25.49 0.35
CA PHE A 604 -6.73 24.73 1.17
C PHE A 604 -6.34 24.77 2.65
N GLN A 605 -5.08 24.48 2.97
CA GLN A 605 -4.57 24.48 4.35
C GLN A 605 -4.81 25.82 5.07
N SER A 606 -4.57 26.95 4.39
CA SER A 606 -4.80 28.28 4.97
C SER A 606 -6.29 28.58 5.17
N ARG A 607 -7.15 28.20 4.23
CA ARG A 607 -8.60 28.39 4.28
C ARG A 607 -9.28 27.54 5.36
N THR A 608 -8.80 26.33 5.62
CA THR A 608 -9.39 25.40 6.59
C THR A 608 -8.64 25.35 7.93
N ALA A 609 -7.77 26.33 8.20
CA ALA A 609 -7.04 26.42 9.45
C ALA A 609 -7.99 26.36 10.66
N GLY A 610 -7.72 25.44 11.59
CA GLY A 610 -8.52 25.23 12.80
C GLY A 610 -9.63 24.17 12.66
N LYS A 611 -10.07 23.83 11.45
CA LYS A 611 -10.96 22.69 11.18
C LYS A 611 -10.15 21.41 10.92
N PHE A 612 -9.23 21.48 9.97
CA PHE A 612 -8.32 20.40 9.61
C PHE A 612 -6.89 20.76 9.97
N GLN A 613 -6.13 19.74 10.37
CA GLN A 613 -4.68 19.76 10.26
C GLN A 613 -4.31 18.95 9.01
N VAL A 614 -3.80 19.66 8.00
CA VAL A 614 -3.50 19.09 6.67
C VAL A 614 -2.00 18.95 6.51
N THR A 615 -1.56 17.76 6.16
CA THR A 615 -0.18 17.45 5.74
C THR A 615 -0.23 16.91 4.31
N PHE A 616 0.66 17.37 3.44
CA PHE A 616 0.66 16.95 2.04
C PHE A 616 2.09 16.83 1.51
N MET A 617 2.27 15.99 0.51
CA MET A 617 3.52 15.83 -0.21
C MET A 617 3.24 15.63 -1.71
N ALA A 618 4.20 16.05 -2.53
CA ALA A 618 4.28 15.70 -3.93
C ALA A 618 5.64 15.05 -4.20
N GLU A 619 5.76 14.23 -5.23
CA GLU A 619 7.02 13.52 -5.52
C GLU A 619 8.19 14.51 -5.73
N ARG A 620 7.93 15.68 -6.34
CA ARG A 620 8.94 16.74 -6.51
C ARG A 620 9.29 17.53 -5.24
N SER A 621 8.46 17.51 -4.18
CA SER A 621 8.61 18.44 -3.05
C SER A 621 9.92 18.26 -2.30
N LEU A 622 10.48 17.04 -2.26
CA LEU A 622 11.78 16.79 -1.64
C LEU A 622 12.91 17.52 -2.37
N GLU A 623 12.91 17.47 -3.71
CA GLU A 623 13.90 18.15 -4.56
C GLU A 623 13.79 19.67 -4.39
N ASP A 624 12.56 20.20 -4.43
CA ASP A 624 12.30 21.64 -4.33
C ASP A 624 12.70 22.21 -2.96
N GLU A 625 12.38 21.54 -1.84
CA GLU A 625 12.70 22.05 -0.50
C GLU A 625 14.21 22.05 -0.22
N ILE A 626 14.95 21.05 -0.69
CA ILE A 626 16.43 21.03 -0.57
C ILE A 626 17.04 22.22 -1.31
N ASN A 627 16.54 22.50 -2.52
CA ASN A 627 17.03 23.60 -3.34
C ASN A 627 16.68 24.97 -2.73
N ARG A 628 15.47 25.12 -2.18
CA ARG A 628 15.01 26.36 -1.54
C ARG A 628 15.85 26.71 -0.31
N THR A 629 16.05 25.78 0.61
CA THR A 629 16.89 26.01 1.80
C THR A 629 18.31 26.41 1.39
N THR A 630 18.84 25.79 0.34
CA THR A 630 20.19 26.13 -0.13
C THR A 630 20.30 27.59 -0.58
N ALA A 631 19.30 28.09 -1.30
CA ALA A 631 19.27 29.48 -1.77
C ALA A 631 19.12 30.49 -0.62
N GLU A 632 18.34 30.15 0.41
CA GLU A 632 18.12 30.99 1.60
C GLU A 632 19.39 31.14 2.46
N ASP A 633 20.25 30.11 2.50
CA ASP A 633 21.48 30.13 3.28
C ASP A 633 22.64 30.87 2.60
N LEU A 634 22.61 31.05 1.27
CA LEU A 634 23.70 31.65 0.50
C LEU A 634 24.12 33.06 0.99
N PRO A 635 23.19 33.99 1.30
CA PRO A 635 23.53 35.30 1.87
C PRO A 635 24.19 35.22 3.25
N ILE A 636 23.79 34.25 4.09
CA ILE A 636 24.38 34.04 5.43
C ILE A 636 25.84 33.65 5.28
N PHE A 637 26.15 32.76 4.33
CA PHE A 637 27.53 32.42 4.01
C PHE A 637 28.31 33.64 3.52
N ALA A 638 27.74 34.45 2.60
CA ALA A 638 28.39 35.68 2.13
C ALA A 638 28.75 36.64 3.29
N LEU A 639 27.86 36.80 4.26
CA LEU A 639 28.12 37.60 5.47
C LEU A 639 29.28 37.01 6.31
N SER A 640 29.37 35.69 6.42
CA SER A 640 30.48 35.04 7.16
C SER A 640 31.84 35.34 6.53
N TYR A 641 31.96 35.37 5.19
CA TYR A 641 33.19 35.79 4.50
C TYR A 641 33.55 37.23 4.83
N PHE A 642 32.56 38.12 4.87
CA PHE A 642 32.77 39.52 5.21
C PHE A 642 33.27 39.69 6.65
N VAL A 643 32.72 38.93 7.60
CA VAL A 643 33.19 38.95 8.99
C VAL A 643 34.64 38.45 9.11
N ILE A 644 34.99 37.38 8.39
CA ILE A 644 36.37 36.86 8.38
C ILE A 644 37.34 37.86 7.75
N PHE A 645 36.92 38.53 6.67
CA PHE A 645 37.67 39.64 6.07
C PHE A 645 37.95 40.75 7.09
N LEU A 646 36.93 41.19 7.83
CA LEU A 646 37.09 42.19 8.89
C LEU A 646 38.02 41.72 9.99
N TYR A 647 37.86 40.46 10.42
CA TYR A 647 38.72 39.85 11.43
C TYR A 647 40.18 39.84 11.00
N ILE A 648 40.50 39.36 9.80
CA ILE A 648 41.89 39.32 9.29
C ILE A 648 42.47 40.73 9.17
N SER A 649 41.70 41.68 8.64
CA SER A 649 42.12 43.07 8.46
C SER A 649 42.45 43.76 9.79
N LEU A 650 41.71 43.43 10.85
CA LEU A 650 41.90 43.97 12.19
C LEU A 650 42.96 43.20 12.99
N ALA A 651 42.98 41.87 12.95
CA ALA A 651 43.89 41.06 13.76
C ALA A 651 45.36 41.20 13.33
N LEU A 652 45.63 41.46 12.04
CA LEU A 652 46.98 41.68 11.51
C LEU A 652 47.46 43.15 11.63
N GLY A 653 46.65 44.05 12.19
CA GLY A 653 46.99 45.46 12.39
C GLY A 653 47.83 45.69 13.65
N SER A 654 48.77 46.64 13.59
CA SER A 654 49.60 47.04 14.74
C SER A 654 49.04 48.33 15.36
N TYR A 655 48.39 48.24 16.53
CA TYR A 655 47.64 49.38 17.09
C TYR A 655 48.46 50.20 18.07
N SER A 656 48.73 51.46 17.71
CA SER A 656 49.35 52.44 18.61
C SER A 656 48.34 53.42 19.24
N ARG A 657 47.27 53.81 18.52
CA ARG A 657 46.17 54.69 18.98
C ARG A 657 44.86 54.36 18.27
N CYS A 658 43.72 54.52 18.96
CA CYS A 658 42.38 54.21 18.44
C CYS A 658 41.98 55.07 17.21
N SER A 659 42.44 56.33 17.13
CA SER A 659 42.16 57.22 15.99
C SER A 659 42.95 56.88 14.71
N ARG A 660 43.94 55.99 14.79
CA ARG A 660 44.75 55.53 13.63
C ARG A 660 44.37 54.14 13.14
N VAL A 661 43.35 53.49 13.70
CA VAL A 661 42.91 52.13 13.32
C VAL A 661 42.69 51.98 11.81
N LEU A 662 42.09 52.98 11.14
CA LEU A 662 41.88 52.95 9.69
C LEU A 662 43.19 52.95 8.86
N VAL A 663 44.28 53.52 9.40
CA VAL A 663 45.59 53.60 8.74
C VAL A 663 46.48 52.41 9.13
N ASP A 664 46.39 51.98 10.38
CA ASP A 664 47.21 50.89 10.94
C ASP A 664 46.62 49.50 10.63
N SER A 665 45.35 49.42 10.21
CA SER A 665 44.70 48.17 9.77
C SER A 665 45.29 47.66 8.46
N LYS A 666 45.46 46.33 8.36
CA LYS A 666 46.01 45.67 7.17
C LYS A 666 44.91 45.26 6.19
N ALA A 667 44.03 46.20 5.84
CA ALA A 667 42.88 45.95 4.98
C ALA A 667 43.24 45.39 3.59
N THR A 668 44.37 45.83 3.00
CA THR A 668 44.86 45.31 1.71
C THR A 668 45.29 43.85 1.78
N LEU A 669 45.92 43.43 2.88
CA LEU A 669 46.29 42.04 3.12
C LEU A 669 45.04 41.17 3.38
N GLY A 670 44.08 41.69 4.16
CA GLY A 670 42.80 41.01 4.38
C GLY A 670 42.02 40.79 3.08
N LEU A 671 41.95 41.83 2.22
CA LEU A 671 41.27 41.74 0.93
C LEU A 671 42.00 40.79 -0.02
N GLY A 672 43.33 40.89 -0.09
CA GLY A 672 44.15 40.00 -0.90
C GLY A 672 44.01 38.54 -0.48
N GLY A 673 44.00 38.27 0.83
CA GLY A 673 43.86 36.92 1.36
C GLY A 673 42.51 36.27 1.00
N VAL A 674 41.42 37.00 1.22
CA VAL A 674 40.07 36.53 0.87
C VAL A 674 39.93 36.36 -0.65
N ALA A 675 40.47 37.29 -1.45
CA ALA A 675 40.45 37.19 -2.91
C ALA A 675 41.23 35.98 -3.45
N VAL A 676 42.39 35.66 -2.87
CA VAL A 676 43.19 34.47 -3.24
C VAL A 676 42.42 33.19 -2.93
N VAL A 677 41.79 33.10 -1.76
CA VAL A 677 40.97 31.95 -1.38
C VAL A 677 39.78 31.78 -2.34
N LEU A 678 38.98 32.82 -2.55
CA LEU A 678 37.82 32.76 -3.46
C LEU A 678 38.25 32.45 -4.89
N GLY A 679 39.36 33.06 -5.36
CA GLY A 679 39.95 32.77 -6.66
C GLY A 679 40.34 31.30 -6.80
N SER A 680 40.92 30.69 -5.77
CA SER A 680 41.28 29.26 -5.78
C SER A 680 40.06 28.34 -5.87
N VAL A 681 38.98 28.68 -5.17
CA VAL A 681 37.72 27.93 -5.19
C VAL A 681 37.06 28.02 -6.56
N MET A 682 36.94 29.23 -7.12
CA MET A 682 36.39 29.45 -8.46
C MET A 682 37.22 28.77 -9.55
N ALA A 683 38.56 28.83 -9.45
CA ALA A 683 39.44 28.16 -10.39
C ALA A 683 39.31 26.63 -10.33
N ALA A 684 39.20 26.05 -9.12
CA ALA A 684 39.00 24.61 -8.96
C ALA A 684 37.63 24.16 -9.53
N MET A 685 36.56 24.87 -9.19
CA MET A 685 35.22 24.58 -9.71
C MET A 685 35.16 24.73 -11.24
N GLY A 686 35.73 25.81 -11.79
CA GLY A 686 35.79 26.02 -13.24
C GLY A 686 36.63 24.98 -13.97
N PHE A 687 37.75 24.53 -13.38
CA PHE A 687 38.55 23.44 -13.92
C PHE A 687 37.77 22.12 -13.99
N PHE A 688 37.07 21.73 -12.91
CA PHE A 688 36.24 20.51 -12.92
C PHE A 688 35.06 20.61 -13.89
N SER A 689 34.49 21.80 -14.05
CA SER A 689 33.46 22.09 -15.04
C SER A 689 33.99 21.88 -16.47
N TYR A 690 35.21 22.33 -16.79
CA TYR A 690 35.84 22.03 -18.09
C TYR A 690 36.02 20.53 -18.36
N LEU A 691 36.22 19.72 -17.31
CA LEU A 691 36.30 18.27 -17.41
C LEU A 691 34.93 17.58 -17.52
N GLY A 692 33.83 18.33 -17.51
CA GLY A 692 32.46 17.80 -17.55
C GLY A 692 32.03 17.14 -16.25
N VAL A 693 32.69 17.44 -15.12
CA VAL A 693 32.27 16.92 -13.81
C VAL A 693 31.13 17.79 -13.28
N ARG A 694 29.95 17.19 -13.13
CA ARG A 694 28.78 17.87 -12.58
C ARG A 694 28.98 18.23 -11.13
N SER A 695 28.52 19.41 -10.75
CA SER A 695 28.58 19.93 -9.38
C SER A 695 27.24 19.74 -8.67
N SER A 696 27.25 19.88 -7.34
CA SER A 696 26.04 19.84 -6.51
C SER A 696 25.93 21.09 -5.65
N LEU A 697 24.73 21.37 -5.16
CA LEU A 697 24.47 22.49 -4.26
C LEU A 697 25.29 22.38 -2.96
N VAL A 698 25.52 21.16 -2.47
CA VAL A 698 26.35 20.90 -1.27
C VAL A 698 27.79 21.36 -1.48
N ILE A 699 28.36 21.14 -2.68
CA ILE A 699 29.73 21.59 -3.00
C ILE A 699 29.82 23.11 -2.96
N LEU A 700 28.83 23.82 -3.53
CA LEU A 700 28.79 25.28 -3.54
C LEU A 700 28.69 25.89 -2.14
N GLN A 701 28.05 25.20 -1.19
CA GLN A 701 27.94 25.67 0.20
C GLN A 701 29.18 25.37 1.04
N VAL A 702 29.66 24.12 1.02
CA VAL A 702 30.63 23.65 2.03
C VAL A 702 32.08 23.92 1.62
N VAL A 703 32.41 23.77 0.33
CA VAL A 703 33.81 23.86 -0.15
C VAL A 703 34.39 25.25 0.08
N PRO A 704 33.73 26.37 -0.27
CA PRO A 704 34.30 27.70 -0.07
C PRO A 704 34.66 27.96 1.40
N PHE A 705 33.84 27.45 2.34
CA PHE A 705 34.03 27.68 3.78
C PHE A 705 35.21 26.89 4.33
N LEU A 706 35.32 25.61 3.96
CA LEU A 706 36.45 24.77 4.35
C LEU A 706 37.78 25.31 3.81
N VAL A 707 37.80 25.76 2.54
CA VAL A 707 39.01 26.30 1.92
C VAL A 707 39.41 27.63 2.53
N LEU A 708 38.45 28.49 2.90
CA LEU A 708 38.73 29.73 3.61
C LEU A 708 39.36 29.48 4.98
N ALA A 709 38.83 28.54 5.76
CA ALA A 709 39.35 28.25 7.10
C ALA A 709 40.84 27.87 7.06
N VAL A 710 41.23 27.03 6.10
CA VAL A 710 42.63 26.61 5.91
C VAL A 710 43.48 27.70 5.25
N GLY A 711 42.94 28.38 4.23
CA GLY A 711 43.66 29.38 3.46
C GLY A 711 43.98 30.63 4.28
N ALA A 712 43.04 31.10 5.09
CA ALA A 712 43.23 32.25 5.96
C ALA A 712 44.31 31.99 7.03
N ASP A 713 44.37 30.78 7.61
CA ASP A 713 45.36 30.42 8.63
C ASP A 713 46.80 30.50 8.09
N ASN A 714 47.06 29.96 6.90
CA ASN A 714 48.37 30.04 6.25
C ASN A 714 48.83 31.48 6.01
N ILE A 715 47.92 32.35 5.57
CA ILE A 715 48.21 33.78 5.34
C ILE A 715 48.50 34.46 6.68
N PHE A 716 47.70 34.15 7.71
CA PHE A 716 47.83 34.72 9.03
C PHE A 716 49.18 34.39 9.68
N ILE A 717 49.59 33.11 9.65
CA ILE A 717 50.89 32.66 10.16
C ILE A 717 52.04 33.35 9.42
N PHE A 718 51.98 33.41 8.08
CA PHE A 718 53.04 34.03 7.28
C PHE A 718 53.22 35.53 7.59
N VAL A 719 52.12 36.27 7.71
CA VAL A 719 52.18 37.71 8.00
C VAL A 719 52.64 37.98 9.42
N LEU A 720 52.20 37.19 10.40
CA LEU A 720 52.64 37.33 11.79
C LEU A 720 54.14 37.06 11.95
N GLU A 721 54.66 36.02 11.31
CA GLU A 721 56.11 35.72 11.33
C GLU A 721 56.91 36.85 10.67
N TYR A 722 56.40 37.45 9.60
CA TYR A 722 57.03 38.60 8.95
C TYR A 722 57.02 39.87 9.82
N GLN A 723 56.01 40.04 10.69
CA GLN A 723 55.90 41.16 11.63
C GLN A 723 56.63 40.91 12.96
N GLY A 724 56.93 39.65 13.28
CA GLY A 724 57.64 39.25 14.49
C GLY A 724 59.05 39.84 14.57
N PRO A 725 59.58 40.07 15.79
CA PRO A 725 60.92 40.62 16.00
C PRO A 725 62.05 39.69 15.54
#